data_AF-A0A3E2NFM9-F1
#
_entry.id   AF-A0A3E2NFM9-F1
#
_cell.length_a   1.000
_cell.length_b   1.000
_cell.length_c   1.000
_cell.angle_alpha   90.00
_cell.angle_beta   90.00
_cell.angle_gamma   90.00
#
_symmetry.space_group_name_H-M   'P 1'
#
loop_
_entity.id
_entity.type
_entity.pdbx_description
1 polymer ?
#
loop_
_entity_poly.entity_id
_entity_poly.type
_entity_poly.pdbx_seq_one_letter_code
_entity_poly.pdbx_strand_id
1 'polypeptide(L)'
;MKYKIDVARIRDNTIVLNGWVIGKTPDEPVEFKVLDEQGNPVEFKYVPVRRDDVSQIYFKKTVEKDLGFDIRIPYVRDSRKDRTLVIQCDNKSVQVKLNADIIEKQNSSAHKKTAKLKSMMNKQTLQSAMDFLMENGLKAFVIKSRHKLQGIDSDYDYPEWVSLTRTTEEELAQQRQVVFDYMPRLSVVIPAYKTPERFLSAMLDSLLAQTYTNWEVCVADGSPRGEGVERVLKRYAMKDERFRYVILGENKGISGNTNAAIEMATGDFIVLADHDDTLAPDALFECVKAINKDPEIDVVYTDEDKLDIDGGELFEPHFKPDFSPDLLTSVNYICHLFVVNHELLLEVGLFKEEFDGAQDYDFILRCTEKARKICHIPKALYHWRCHQDSTASNPESKLYAFEAGARAVKAHYDRLGIRAKSVEKGVDYGIYHTTFEITGDPLVSVIIPNKDHSADLDLCMRSLIEKSTYKNLEFIVVENNSTDPVTFDYYEKIQKEFEFVHVVTWEREFNYSAINNFGVSFAKGEYLLFLNNDTELINPESIHEMLGFCQRDDVGITGVRLLYSDDTIQHAGVVVGFGGIAGHTFIGLHKAESSYFNQAMCARNYSAVTAACMMSKRSLFDKVGGFSEDLAVAFNDIDYCMKIRSLNKLVVYAPYALFYHYESKSRGLEDTPEKVERFNREIRKFSEKWPEILRDGDPYYNPNLTLRKSNFALRDLKKEKIGEPYQLEV
;
A
#
# COMPACT_ATOMS: atom_id res chain seq x y z
N MET A 1 -1.15 21.55 37.24
CA MET A 1 -1.98 21.70 36.04
C MET A 1 -1.11 21.84 34.80
N LYS A 2 -1.16 20.83 33.94
CA LYS A 2 -0.79 20.90 32.52
C LYS A 2 -2.05 20.61 31.71
N TYR A 3 -2.19 21.24 30.56
CA TYR A 3 -3.32 20.97 29.68
C TYR A 3 -2.90 21.14 28.23
N LYS A 4 -3.68 20.55 27.33
CA LYS A 4 -3.59 20.77 25.89
C LYS A 4 -4.98 20.62 25.29
N ILE A 5 -5.31 21.50 24.36
CA ILE A 5 -6.45 21.32 23.45
C ILE A 5 -5.86 20.74 22.17
N ASP A 6 -6.20 19.49 21.88
CA ASP A 6 -5.75 18.77 20.70
C ASP A 6 -6.55 19.16 19.46
N VAL A 7 -7.86 19.41 19.62
CA VAL A 7 -8.75 19.84 18.54
C VAL A 7 -9.63 20.98 19.04
N ALA A 8 -9.75 22.05 18.26
CA ALA A 8 -10.78 23.06 18.41
C ALA A 8 -11.38 23.35 17.04
N ARG A 9 -12.69 23.19 16.87
CA ARG A 9 -13.37 23.43 15.59
C ARG A 9 -14.84 23.78 15.75
N ILE A 10 -15.43 24.37 14.72
CA ILE A 10 -16.86 24.74 14.67
C ILE A 10 -17.57 23.80 13.69
N ARG A 11 -18.58 23.06 14.16
CA ARG A 11 -19.42 22.15 13.35
C ARG A 11 -20.88 22.27 13.78
N ASP A 12 -21.82 22.33 12.83
CA ASP A 12 -23.28 22.32 13.07
C ASP A 12 -23.73 23.20 14.24
N ASN A 13 -23.34 24.48 14.19
CA ASN A 13 -23.60 25.47 15.24
C ASN A 13 -23.07 25.09 16.63
N THR A 14 -21.93 24.41 16.71
CA THR A 14 -21.30 23.98 17.96
C THR A 14 -19.77 24.13 17.85
N ILE A 15 -19.13 24.72 18.87
CA ILE A 15 -17.68 24.61 19.05
C ILE A 15 -17.39 23.27 19.73
N VAL A 16 -16.57 22.44 19.12
CA VAL A 16 -16.10 21.16 19.65
C VAL A 16 -14.64 21.30 20.06
N LEU A 17 -14.34 20.95 21.32
CA LEU A 17 -13.01 20.97 21.89
C LEU A 17 -12.66 19.58 22.39
N ASN A 18 -11.55 19.02 21.90
CA ASN A 18 -10.98 17.80 22.45
C ASN A 18 -9.60 18.10 23.03
N GLY A 19 -9.27 17.50 24.16
CA GLY A 19 -7.98 17.73 24.80
C GLY A 19 -7.77 16.91 26.05
N TRP A 20 -6.80 17.31 26.86
CA TRP A 20 -6.52 16.72 28.16
C TRP A 20 -6.08 17.77 29.17
N VAL A 21 -6.34 17.47 30.44
CA VAL A 21 -5.91 18.28 31.59
C VAL A 21 -5.46 17.32 32.68
N ILE A 22 -4.28 17.59 33.25
CA ILE A 22 -3.76 16.81 34.37
C ILE A 22 -3.28 17.72 35.51
N GLY A 23 -3.53 17.28 36.73
CA GLY A 23 -3.01 17.88 37.95
C GLY A 23 -1.59 17.41 38.28
N LYS A 24 -1.16 17.64 39.52
CA LYS A 24 0.11 17.10 40.04
C LYS A 24 0.06 15.57 40.19
N THR A 25 -1.10 15.06 40.56
CA THR A 25 -1.41 13.62 40.57
C THR A 25 -2.57 13.35 39.61
N PRO A 26 -2.76 12.10 39.17
CA PRO A 26 -3.93 11.71 38.37
C PRO A 26 -5.26 11.93 39.10
N ASP A 27 -5.22 12.05 40.43
CA ASP A 27 -6.41 12.09 41.28
C ASP A 27 -7.04 13.47 41.43
N GLU A 28 -6.31 14.51 41.02
CA GLU A 28 -6.73 15.90 41.16
C GLU A 28 -7.99 16.19 40.31
N PRO A 29 -9.01 16.85 40.89
CA PRO A 29 -10.23 17.18 40.16
C PRO A 29 -9.95 18.26 39.11
N VAL A 30 -10.65 18.14 37.98
CA VAL A 30 -10.64 19.12 36.89
C VAL A 30 -12.05 19.64 36.71
N GLU A 31 -12.20 20.97 36.73
CA GLU A 31 -13.47 21.64 36.43
C GLU A 31 -13.36 22.47 35.15
N PHE A 32 -14.44 22.46 34.37
CA PHE A 32 -14.58 23.25 33.16
C PHE A 32 -15.75 24.23 33.31
N LYS A 33 -15.58 25.47 32.86
CA LYS A 33 -16.65 26.46 32.73
C LYS A 33 -16.53 27.11 31.37
N VAL A 34 -17.64 27.42 30.73
CA VAL A 34 -17.64 28.16 29.46
C VAL A 34 -18.33 29.48 29.69
N LEU A 35 -17.69 30.57 29.27
CA LEU A 35 -18.21 31.94 29.42
C LEU A 35 -18.47 32.56 28.06
N ASP A 36 -19.48 33.43 27.98
CA ASP A 36 -19.69 34.32 26.83
C ASP A 36 -18.78 35.57 26.92
N GLU A 37 -18.91 36.47 25.94
CA GLU A 37 -18.15 37.74 25.88
C GLU A 37 -18.38 38.67 27.07
N GLN A 38 -19.51 38.52 27.75
CA GLN A 38 -19.90 39.32 28.91
C GLN A 38 -19.50 38.64 30.24
N GLY A 39 -18.88 37.46 30.17
CA GLY A 39 -18.46 36.68 31.32
C GLY A 39 -19.57 35.84 31.95
N ASN A 40 -20.73 35.72 31.29
CA ASN A 40 -21.83 34.89 31.81
C ASN A 40 -21.58 33.41 31.46
N PRO A 41 -21.93 32.46 32.36
CA PRO A 41 -21.86 31.04 32.07
C PRO A 41 -22.73 30.64 30.87
N VAL A 42 -22.15 29.83 29.99
CA VAL A 42 -22.82 29.21 28.84
C VAL A 42 -22.90 27.71 29.09
N GLU A 43 -24.06 27.13 28.86
CA GLU A 43 -24.25 25.69 28.97
C GLU A 43 -23.43 24.96 27.89
N PHE A 44 -22.80 23.85 28.26
CA PHE A 44 -22.00 23.02 27.36
C PHE A 44 -22.13 21.55 27.75
N LYS A 45 -21.87 20.66 26.79
CA LYS A 45 -21.77 19.21 27.06
C LYS A 45 -20.32 18.85 27.31
N TYR A 46 -20.10 17.99 28.29
CA TYR A 46 -18.79 17.47 28.65
C TYR A 46 -18.84 15.94 28.68
N VAL A 47 -17.88 15.31 28.03
CA VAL A 47 -17.65 13.87 28.10
C VAL A 47 -16.20 13.64 28.51
N PRO A 48 -15.94 12.92 29.61
CA PRO A 48 -14.59 12.51 29.98
C PRO A 48 -14.05 11.51 28.96
N VAL A 49 -12.76 11.61 28.63
CA VAL A 49 -12.10 10.77 27.61
C VAL A 49 -10.88 10.09 28.20
N ARG A 50 -10.74 8.79 27.97
CA ARG A 50 -9.55 8.04 28.37
C ARG A 50 -8.33 8.45 27.55
N ARG A 51 -7.19 8.67 28.23
CA ARG A 51 -5.94 9.16 27.61
C ARG A 51 -4.72 8.47 28.21
N ASP A 52 -4.54 7.21 27.82
CA ASP A 52 -3.48 6.36 28.34
C ASP A 52 -2.09 6.89 27.92
N ASP A 53 -1.97 7.52 26.75
CA ASP A 53 -0.76 8.21 26.28
C ASP A 53 -0.32 9.32 27.25
N VAL A 54 -1.26 10.16 27.70
CA VAL A 54 -0.99 11.24 28.66
C VAL A 54 -0.53 10.66 29.99
N SER A 55 -1.16 9.57 30.43
CA SER A 55 -0.78 8.90 31.68
C SER A 55 0.62 8.31 31.63
N GLN A 56 0.99 7.65 30.53
CA GLN A 56 2.32 7.07 30.33
C GLN A 56 3.39 8.16 30.19
N ILE A 57 3.09 9.24 29.48
CA ILE A 57 4.03 10.35 29.28
C ILE A 57 4.36 11.03 30.62
N TYR A 58 3.33 11.40 31.39
CA TYR A 58 3.48 12.27 32.56
C TYR A 58 3.58 11.52 33.90
N PHE A 59 3.01 10.33 34.02
CA PHE A 59 3.02 9.53 35.26
C PHE A 59 3.81 8.21 35.14
N LYS A 60 4.35 7.88 33.95
CA LYS A 60 5.17 6.68 33.70
C LYS A 60 4.48 5.35 33.99
N LYS A 61 3.15 5.36 34.04
CA LYS A 61 2.31 4.18 34.19
C LYS A 61 0.97 4.46 33.52
N THR A 62 0.31 3.41 33.05
CA THR A 62 -1.09 3.50 32.66
C THR A 62 -1.93 3.73 33.92
N VAL A 63 -2.79 4.74 33.89
CA VAL A 63 -3.74 5.03 34.97
C VAL A 63 -5.13 4.79 34.41
N GLU A 64 -5.92 3.94 35.06
CA GLU A 64 -7.32 3.68 34.69
C GLU A 64 -8.23 4.86 35.09
N LYS A 65 -8.03 6.01 34.45
CA LYS A 65 -8.82 7.21 34.69
C LYS A 65 -8.89 8.07 33.43
N ASP A 66 -10.02 8.75 33.28
CA ASP A 66 -10.21 9.70 32.19
C ASP A 66 -9.42 10.99 32.46
N LEU A 67 -8.33 11.17 31.72
CA LEU A 67 -7.48 12.36 31.78
C LEU A 67 -7.75 13.35 30.62
N GLY A 68 -8.63 12.97 29.71
CA GLY A 68 -9.07 13.73 28.54
C GLY A 68 -10.48 14.33 28.69
N PHE A 69 -10.81 15.24 27.78
CA PHE A 69 -12.14 15.84 27.68
C PHE A 69 -12.58 16.01 26.23
N ASP A 70 -13.88 15.86 25.99
CA ASP A 70 -14.65 16.31 24.81
C ASP A 70 -15.69 17.33 25.32
N ILE A 71 -15.57 18.59 24.90
CA ILE A 71 -16.45 19.69 25.28
C ILE A 71 -17.15 20.24 24.03
N ARG A 72 -18.48 20.32 24.10
CA ARG A 72 -19.32 20.84 23.01
C ARG A 72 -20.12 22.04 23.49
N ILE A 73 -19.89 23.17 22.82
CA ILE A 73 -20.43 24.48 23.21
C ILE A 73 -21.35 24.97 22.10
N PRO A 74 -22.64 25.26 22.37
CA PRO A 74 -23.53 25.87 21.38
C PRO A 74 -22.96 27.18 20.83
N TYR A 75 -22.93 27.29 19.51
CA TYR A 75 -22.27 28.38 18.78
C TYR A 75 -23.01 28.73 17.49
N VAL A 76 -23.68 29.89 17.42
CA VAL A 76 -24.34 30.32 16.18
C VAL A 76 -23.32 31.01 15.28
N ARG A 77 -23.03 30.40 14.12
CA ARG A 77 -21.93 30.82 13.22
C ARG A 77 -22.08 32.27 12.72
N ASP A 78 -23.31 32.70 12.42
CA ASP A 78 -23.60 34.06 11.95
C ASP A 78 -23.38 35.14 13.03
N SER A 79 -23.39 34.76 14.30
CA SER A 79 -23.25 35.71 15.41
C SER A 79 -21.79 36.09 15.70
N ARG A 80 -20.82 35.28 15.23
CA ARG A 80 -19.36 35.39 15.50
C ARG A 80 -18.95 35.61 16.98
N LYS A 81 -19.87 35.46 17.95
CA LYS A 81 -19.62 35.80 19.36
C LYS A 81 -18.57 34.90 20.00
N ASP A 82 -17.54 35.47 20.58
CA ASP A 82 -16.48 34.71 21.26
C ASP A 82 -17.00 33.87 22.43
N ARG A 83 -16.29 32.78 22.74
CA ARG A 83 -16.48 31.99 23.95
C ARG A 83 -15.15 31.89 24.69
N THR A 84 -15.20 31.68 26.00
CA THR A 84 -14.00 31.43 26.80
C THR A 84 -14.15 30.15 27.59
N LEU A 85 -13.29 29.16 27.35
CA LEU A 85 -13.19 27.97 28.20
C LEU A 85 -12.29 28.28 29.40
N VAL A 86 -12.82 28.13 30.60
CA VAL A 86 -12.08 28.20 31.85
C VAL A 86 -11.82 26.78 32.35
N ILE A 87 -10.54 26.44 32.51
CA ILE A 87 -10.06 25.16 33.02
C ILE A 87 -9.49 25.39 34.42
N GLN A 88 -9.99 24.65 35.41
CA GLN A 88 -9.55 24.74 36.80
C GLN A 88 -9.01 23.37 37.28
N CYS A 89 -7.77 23.35 37.77
CA CYS A 89 -7.14 22.17 38.36
C CYS A 89 -5.93 22.61 39.24
N ASP A 90 -5.68 21.92 40.36
CA ASP A 90 -4.64 22.26 41.36
C ASP A 90 -4.68 23.71 41.87
N ASN A 91 -5.86 24.27 42.14
CA ASN A 91 -6.05 25.70 42.50
C ASN A 91 -5.48 26.69 41.45
N LYS A 92 -5.23 26.24 40.22
CA LYS A 92 -4.87 27.07 39.07
C LYS A 92 -6.05 27.16 38.13
N SER A 93 -6.25 28.34 37.56
CA SER A 93 -7.27 28.60 36.55
C SER A 93 -6.59 29.09 35.27
N VAL A 94 -6.97 28.53 34.13
CA VAL A 94 -6.55 29.02 32.81
C VAL A 94 -7.79 29.34 31.99
N GLN A 95 -7.74 30.45 31.25
CA GLN A 95 -8.78 30.85 30.33
C GLN A 95 -8.26 30.69 28.90
N VAL A 96 -9.02 29.97 28.08
CA VAL A 96 -8.75 29.75 26.67
C VAL A 96 -9.81 30.46 25.86
N LYS A 97 -9.40 31.44 25.06
CA LYS A 97 -10.29 32.17 24.17
C LYS A 97 -10.62 31.33 22.94
N LEU A 98 -11.91 31.16 22.67
CA LEU A 98 -12.47 30.41 21.55
C LEU A 98 -13.15 31.41 20.61
N ASN A 99 -12.41 31.87 19.61
CA ASN A 99 -12.87 32.80 18.59
C ASN A 99 -12.89 32.09 17.23
N ALA A 100 -13.91 32.35 16.40
CA ALA A 100 -14.04 31.70 15.09
C ALA A 100 -12.82 31.91 14.18
N ASP A 101 -12.29 33.12 14.10
CA ASP A 101 -11.11 33.42 13.28
C ASP A 101 -9.85 32.72 13.83
N ILE A 102 -9.72 32.54 15.15
CA ILE A 102 -8.62 31.79 15.77
C ILE A 102 -8.76 30.29 15.49
N ILE A 103 -9.96 29.74 15.62
CA ILE A 103 -10.28 28.34 15.38
C ILE A 103 -10.11 28.00 13.90
N GLU A 104 -10.60 28.84 13.00
CA GLU A 104 -10.44 28.67 11.54
C GLU A 104 -8.96 28.85 11.13
N LYS A 105 -8.22 29.78 11.74
CA LYS A 105 -6.78 29.96 11.49
C LYS A 105 -5.92 28.82 12.07
N GLN A 106 -6.29 28.22 13.20
CA GLN A 106 -5.62 27.02 13.74
C GLN A 106 -5.91 25.77 12.91
N ASN A 107 -7.07 25.73 12.22
CA ASN A 107 -7.40 24.69 11.26
C ASN A 107 -6.86 24.97 9.84
N SER A 108 -6.25 26.14 9.60
CA SER A 108 -5.61 26.45 8.31
C SER A 108 -4.41 25.53 8.03
N SER A 109 -4.20 25.21 6.76
CA SER A 109 -3.11 24.36 6.28
C SER A 109 -1.73 24.80 6.80
N ALA A 110 -1.47 26.11 6.86
CA ALA A 110 -0.22 26.66 7.39
C ALA A 110 0.00 26.38 8.89
N HIS A 111 -1.05 26.39 9.70
CA HIS A 111 -0.96 26.11 11.13
C HIS A 111 -0.87 24.60 11.41
N LYS A 112 -1.62 23.78 10.65
CA LYS A 112 -1.48 22.30 10.64
C LYS A 112 -0.06 21.86 10.25
N LYS A 113 0.57 22.50 9.25
CA LYS A 113 2.00 22.29 8.90
C LYS A 113 2.94 22.56 10.08
N THR A 114 2.72 23.67 10.78
CA THR A 114 3.53 24.08 11.95
C THR A 114 3.34 23.15 13.16
N ALA A 115 2.10 22.67 13.37
CA ALA A 115 1.76 21.72 14.42
C ALA A 115 2.32 20.31 14.12
N LYS A 116 2.27 19.85 12.87
CA LYS A 116 2.92 18.61 12.40
C LYS A 116 4.43 18.69 12.63
N LEU A 117 5.08 19.80 12.26
CA LEU A 117 6.49 20.09 12.59
C LEU A 117 6.81 19.98 14.10
N LYS A 118 5.95 20.52 14.97
CA LYS A 118 6.11 20.41 16.42
C LYS A 118 5.86 18.99 16.96
N SER A 119 4.92 18.25 16.40
CA SER A 119 4.62 16.87 16.80
C SER A 119 5.77 15.91 16.50
N MET A 120 6.56 16.19 15.45
CA MET A 120 7.76 15.44 15.09
C MET A 120 8.93 15.64 16.07
N MET A 121 8.81 16.60 17.00
CA MET A 121 9.77 16.82 18.09
C MET A 121 9.30 16.16 19.42
N ASN A 122 8.40 15.18 19.36
CA ASN A 122 8.00 14.42 20.55
C ASN A 122 9.07 13.37 20.93
N LYS A 123 9.08 12.97 22.21
CA LYS A 123 10.17 12.17 22.80
C LYS A 123 10.32 10.76 22.18
N GLN A 124 9.22 10.15 21.71
CA GLN A 124 9.23 8.84 21.03
C GLN A 124 9.77 8.95 19.60
N THR A 125 9.36 9.97 18.85
CA THR A 125 9.89 10.24 17.51
C THR A 125 11.38 10.58 17.56
N LEU A 126 11.81 11.28 18.61
CA LEU A 126 13.22 11.52 18.91
C LEU A 126 13.97 10.24 19.25
N GLN A 127 13.35 9.29 19.98
CA GLN A 127 13.95 8.00 20.27
C GLN A 127 14.11 7.16 18.99
N SER A 128 13.05 6.97 18.19
CA SER A 128 13.11 6.26 16.91
C SER A 128 14.05 6.94 15.90
N ALA A 129 14.17 8.27 15.95
CA ALA A 129 15.16 9.04 15.20
C ALA A 129 16.60 8.74 15.64
N MET A 130 16.84 8.61 16.94
CA MET A 130 18.14 8.22 17.51
C MET A 130 18.47 6.77 17.21
N ASP A 131 17.50 5.85 17.28
CA ASP A 131 17.69 4.44 16.96
C ASP A 131 18.02 4.28 15.46
N PHE A 132 17.28 4.97 14.59
CA PHE A 132 17.59 5.02 13.15
C PHE A 132 18.96 5.65 12.86
N LEU A 133 19.34 6.71 13.60
CA LEU A 133 20.67 7.32 13.50
C LEU A 133 21.77 6.33 13.91
N MET A 134 21.54 5.54 14.96
CA MET A 134 22.48 4.52 15.44
C MET A 134 22.61 3.36 14.45
N GLU A 135 21.52 2.93 13.81
CA GLU A 135 21.51 1.82 12.86
C GLU A 135 22.00 2.22 11.45
N ASN A 136 21.67 3.43 10.98
CA ASN A 136 21.84 3.82 9.57
C ASN A 136 22.81 5.01 9.36
N GLY A 137 23.30 5.62 10.45
CA GLY A 137 24.29 6.70 10.44
C GLY A 137 23.73 8.10 10.15
N LEU A 138 24.59 9.11 10.37
CA LEU A 138 24.21 10.53 10.33
C LEU A 138 23.75 11.02 8.95
N LYS A 139 24.35 10.49 7.88
CA LYS A 139 24.01 10.84 6.50
C LYS A 139 22.57 10.41 6.16
N ALA A 140 22.22 9.15 6.46
CA ALA A 140 20.86 8.63 6.26
C ALA A 140 19.84 9.37 7.13
N PHE A 141 20.19 9.71 8.37
CA PHE A 141 19.34 10.46 9.29
C PHE A 141 19.01 11.87 8.78
N VAL A 142 20.01 12.60 8.25
CA VAL A 142 19.81 13.96 7.70
C VAL A 142 18.91 13.92 6.46
N ILE A 143 19.05 12.90 5.60
CA ILE A 143 18.23 12.72 4.41
C ILE A 143 16.77 12.41 4.81
N LYS A 144 16.55 11.40 5.66
CA LYS A 144 15.22 11.06 6.19
C LYS A 144 14.53 12.25 6.85
N SER A 145 15.28 13.06 7.60
CA SER A 145 14.77 14.27 8.25
C SER A 145 14.41 15.38 7.26
N ARG A 146 15.23 15.58 6.22
CA ARG A 146 14.95 16.52 5.12
C ARG A 146 13.69 16.11 4.34
N HIS A 147 13.49 14.83 4.06
CA HIS A 147 12.31 14.38 3.31
C HIS A 147 11.04 14.41 4.17
N LYS A 148 11.12 14.11 5.47
CA LYS A 148 10.00 14.31 6.40
C LYS A 148 9.55 15.78 6.47
N LEU A 149 10.47 16.71 6.16
CA LEU A 149 10.19 18.13 5.97
C LEU A 149 9.75 18.47 4.52
N GLN A 150 10.20 17.76 3.47
CA GLN A 150 9.74 17.92 2.08
C GLN A 150 8.38 17.27 1.80
N GLY A 151 7.97 16.23 2.51
CA GLY A 151 6.59 15.71 2.52
C GLY A 151 5.58 16.67 3.15
N ILE A 152 6.04 17.80 3.69
CA ILE A 152 5.22 18.95 4.10
C ILE A 152 5.01 19.91 2.91
N ASP A 153 5.83 19.77 1.87
CA ASP A 153 5.81 20.49 0.59
C ASP A 153 5.33 19.63 -0.60
N SER A 154 4.83 18.40 -0.38
CA SER A 154 4.23 17.63 -1.49
C SER A 154 2.85 18.20 -1.85
N ASP A 155 2.85 19.18 -2.77
CA ASP A 155 1.87 19.60 -3.79
C ASP A 155 0.33 19.40 -3.63
N TYR A 156 -0.26 18.65 -2.69
CA TYR A 156 -1.68 18.27 -2.74
C TYR A 156 -2.41 18.19 -1.39
N ASP A 157 -3.65 18.67 -1.41
CA ASP A 157 -4.67 18.62 -0.35
C ASP A 157 -5.68 17.53 -0.70
N TYR A 158 -5.58 16.34 -0.08
CA TYR A 158 -6.51 15.24 -0.36
C TYR A 158 -7.99 15.63 -0.17
N PRO A 159 -8.38 16.41 0.85
CA PRO A 159 -9.69 17.05 0.91
C PRO A 159 -10.13 17.80 -0.37
N GLU A 160 -9.25 18.54 -1.05
CA GLU A 160 -9.57 19.18 -2.34
C GLU A 160 -9.80 18.11 -3.41
N TRP A 161 -8.92 17.10 -3.48
CA TRP A 161 -9.06 15.99 -4.44
C TRP A 161 -10.38 15.22 -4.26
N VAL A 162 -10.77 14.91 -3.02
CA VAL A 162 -12.06 14.28 -2.68
C VAL A 162 -13.22 15.16 -3.10
N SER A 163 -13.14 16.48 -2.88
CA SER A 163 -14.22 17.40 -3.25
C SER A 163 -14.54 17.40 -4.75
N LEU A 164 -13.54 17.07 -5.58
CA LEU A 164 -13.62 17.01 -7.04
C LEU A 164 -14.00 15.63 -7.59
N THR A 165 -13.88 14.57 -6.78
CA THR A 165 -14.04 13.17 -7.21
C THR A 165 -15.18 12.44 -6.54
N ARG A 166 -15.64 12.94 -5.39
CA ARG A 166 -16.81 12.40 -4.71
C ARG A 166 -18.02 12.42 -5.63
N THR A 167 -18.81 11.35 -5.57
CA THR A 167 -20.07 11.24 -6.29
C THR A 167 -21.00 12.37 -5.90
N THR A 168 -21.49 13.10 -6.89
CA THR A 168 -22.35 14.27 -6.70
C THR A 168 -23.76 13.85 -6.26
N GLU A 169 -24.51 14.76 -5.62
CA GLU A 169 -25.90 14.48 -5.23
C GLU A 169 -26.80 14.12 -6.43
N GLU A 170 -26.52 14.68 -7.61
CA GLU A 170 -27.21 14.34 -8.85
C GLU A 170 -26.92 12.89 -9.27
N GLU A 171 -25.65 12.48 -9.28
CA GLU A 171 -25.26 11.11 -9.58
C GLU A 171 -25.84 10.13 -8.55
N LEU A 172 -25.80 10.46 -7.26
CA LEU A 172 -26.42 9.64 -6.20
C LEU A 172 -27.94 9.53 -6.41
N ALA A 173 -28.61 10.60 -6.85
CA ALA A 173 -30.04 10.57 -7.17
C ALA A 173 -30.33 9.68 -8.40
N GLN A 174 -29.46 9.70 -9.41
CA GLN A 174 -29.55 8.82 -10.58
C GLN A 174 -29.33 7.36 -10.19
N GLN A 175 -28.32 7.06 -9.38
CA GLN A 175 -28.04 5.69 -8.89
C GLN A 175 -29.26 5.08 -8.18
N ARG A 176 -29.99 5.86 -7.38
CA ARG A 176 -31.21 5.40 -6.68
C ARG A 176 -32.35 4.99 -7.62
N GLN A 177 -32.31 5.42 -8.90
CA GLN A 177 -33.30 5.08 -9.92
C GLN A 177 -32.88 3.89 -10.79
N VAL A 178 -31.62 3.47 -10.71
CA VAL A 178 -31.09 2.36 -11.51
C VAL A 178 -31.60 1.03 -10.95
N VAL A 179 -32.08 0.19 -11.85
CA VAL A 179 -32.41 -1.21 -11.58
C VAL A 179 -31.48 -2.05 -12.44
N PHE A 180 -30.66 -2.89 -11.80
CA PHE A 180 -29.76 -3.81 -12.49
C PHE A 180 -30.50 -5.06 -12.95
N ASP A 181 -29.96 -5.76 -13.95
CA ASP A 181 -30.49 -7.04 -14.41
C ASP A 181 -30.41 -8.11 -13.31
N TYR A 182 -29.30 -8.11 -12.57
CA TYR A 182 -29.13 -8.87 -11.34
C TYR A 182 -29.06 -7.92 -10.14
N MET A 183 -29.99 -8.10 -9.19
CA MET A 183 -30.09 -7.31 -7.96
C MET A 183 -29.70 -8.18 -6.75
N PRO A 184 -28.41 -8.54 -6.57
CA PRO A 184 -27.98 -9.37 -5.44
C PRO A 184 -28.29 -8.69 -4.11
N ARG A 185 -28.72 -9.46 -3.12
CA ARG A 185 -28.79 -8.96 -1.74
C ARG A 185 -27.39 -8.94 -1.15
N LEU A 186 -26.96 -7.79 -0.63
CA LEU A 186 -25.68 -7.67 0.09
C LEU A 186 -25.92 -7.75 1.60
N SER A 187 -25.23 -8.65 2.29
CA SER A 187 -25.26 -8.72 3.76
C SER A 187 -24.00 -8.09 4.34
N VAL A 188 -24.14 -6.93 4.96
CA VAL A 188 -23.05 -6.25 5.67
C VAL A 188 -22.90 -6.87 7.05
N VAL A 189 -21.75 -7.50 7.31
CA VAL A 189 -21.47 -8.17 8.59
C VAL A 189 -20.56 -7.32 9.44
N ILE A 190 -21.00 -7.06 10.68
CA ILE A 190 -20.32 -6.13 11.58
C ILE A 190 -20.12 -6.79 12.95
N PRO A 191 -18.89 -7.18 13.32
CA PRO A 191 -18.57 -7.52 14.70
C PRO A 191 -18.53 -6.25 15.56
N ALA A 192 -19.13 -6.27 16.75
CA ALA A 192 -19.09 -5.16 17.71
C ALA A 192 -18.58 -5.64 19.07
N TYR A 193 -17.73 -4.83 19.72
CA TYR A 193 -17.27 -5.10 21.09
C TYR A 193 -16.91 -3.80 21.80
N LYS A 194 -17.63 -3.49 22.89
CA LYS A 194 -17.51 -2.25 23.67
C LYS A 194 -17.52 -0.99 22.78
N THR A 195 -18.28 -1.05 21.69
CA THR A 195 -18.31 -0.02 20.66
C THR A 195 -18.97 1.26 21.20
N PRO A 196 -18.35 2.44 21.03
CA PRO A 196 -19.02 3.70 21.33
C PRO A 196 -20.28 3.90 20.48
N GLU A 197 -21.42 4.22 21.11
CA GLU A 197 -22.71 4.37 20.42
C GLU A 197 -22.67 5.32 19.22
N ARG A 198 -21.85 6.38 19.31
CA ARG A 198 -21.68 7.38 18.24
C ARG A 198 -21.02 6.80 16.98
N PHE A 199 -20.08 5.86 17.16
CA PHE A 199 -19.34 5.25 16.05
C PHE A 199 -20.24 4.25 15.34
N LEU A 200 -20.91 3.37 16.09
CA LEU A 200 -21.88 2.46 15.50
C LEU A 200 -23.01 3.22 14.80
N SER A 201 -23.54 4.28 15.41
CA SER A 201 -24.60 5.06 14.77
C SER A 201 -24.12 5.66 13.44
N ALA A 202 -22.89 6.17 13.36
CA ALA A 202 -22.33 6.69 12.11
C ALA A 202 -22.17 5.60 11.04
N MET A 203 -21.70 4.40 11.42
CA MET A 203 -21.61 3.26 10.50
C MET A 203 -23.00 2.87 9.97
N LEU A 204 -23.98 2.69 10.85
CA LEU A 204 -25.36 2.33 10.47
C LEU A 204 -26.06 3.43 9.66
N ASP A 205 -25.82 4.71 9.96
CA ASP A 205 -26.32 5.83 9.16
C ASP A 205 -25.69 5.87 7.76
N SER A 206 -24.41 5.49 7.62
CA SER A 206 -23.75 5.38 6.30
C SER A 206 -24.35 4.26 5.44
N LEU A 207 -24.87 3.20 6.07
CA LEU A 207 -25.62 2.15 5.39
C LEU A 207 -27.02 2.62 4.96
N LEU A 208 -27.72 3.37 5.81
CA LEU A 208 -28.99 4.01 5.44
C LEU A 208 -28.85 4.97 4.25
N ALA A 209 -27.68 5.59 4.09
CA ALA A 209 -27.39 6.54 3.01
C ALA A 209 -27.11 5.88 1.65
N GLN A 210 -26.96 4.55 1.60
CA GLN A 210 -26.61 3.82 0.38
C GLN A 210 -27.63 4.02 -0.74
N THR A 211 -27.14 4.24 -1.96
CA THR A 211 -28.00 4.39 -3.15
C THR A 211 -28.55 3.06 -3.66
N TYR A 212 -27.81 1.97 -3.48
CA TYR A 212 -28.31 0.60 -3.68
C TYR A 212 -29.18 0.19 -2.49
N THR A 213 -30.33 -0.43 -2.74
CA THR A 213 -31.37 -0.65 -1.72
C THR A 213 -31.53 -2.09 -1.25
N ASN A 214 -31.10 -3.08 -2.04
CA ASN A 214 -31.24 -4.51 -1.70
C ASN A 214 -30.06 -4.98 -0.83
N TRP A 215 -30.07 -4.59 0.44
CA TRP A 215 -29.06 -4.98 1.41
C TRP A 215 -29.69 -5.30 2.76
N GLU A 216 -28.92 -5.95 3.62
CA GLU A 216 -29.18 -6.06 5.05
C GLU A 216 -27.90 -5.85 5.84
N VAL A 217 -28.02 -5.59 7.13
CA VAL A 217 -26.89 -5.55 8.06
C VAL A 217 -27.11 -6.53 9.19
N CYS A 218 -26.06 -7.26 9.51
CA CYS A 218 -26.01 -8.28 10.55
C CYS A 218 -24.94 -7.87 11.56
N VAL A 219 -25.36 -7.43 12.76
CA VAL A 219 -24.44 -7.00 13.82
C VAL A 219 -24.38 -8.02 14.94
N ALA A 220 -23.19 -8.52 15.26
CA ALA A 220 -22.97 -9.39 16.41
C ALA A 220 -22.21 -8.62 17.51
N ASP A 221 -22.91 -8.32 18.61
CA ASP A 221 -22.34 -7.61 19.76
C ASP A 221 -21.80 -8.60 20.80
N GLY A 222 -20.47 -8.71 20.85
CA GLY A 222 -19.72 -9.51 21.81
C GLY A 222 -19.53 -8.83 23.17
N SER A 223 -20.12 -7.65 23.40
CA SER A 223 -20.01 -6.95 24.69
C SER A 223 -20.77 -7.70 25.80
N PRO A 224 -20.32 -7.60 27.07
CA PRO A 224 -21.12 -8.05 28.21
C PRO A 224 -22.52 -7.42 28.17
N ARG A 225 -23.54 -8.18 28.58
CA ARG A 225 -24.93 -7.71 28.57
C ARG A 225 -25.07 -6.43 29.41
N GLY A 226 -25.65 -5.39 28.81
CA GLY A 226 -25.80 -4.07 29.44
C GLY A 226 -24.62 -3.11 29.26
N GLU A 227 -23.47 -3.59 28.76
CA GLU A 227 -22.28 -2.78 28.45
C GLU A 227 -22.07 -2.56 26.94
N GLY A 228 -22.93 -3.16 26.11
CA GLY A 228 -22.87 -3.06 24.66
C GLY A 228 -23.74 -1.95 24.05
N VAL A 229 -24.07 -2.14 22.78
CA VAL A 229 -24.77 -1.18 21.93
C VAL A 229 -26.22 -1.60 21.63
N GLU A 230 -26.77 -2.50 22.43
CA GLU A 230 -28.12 -3.07 22.26
C GLU A 230 -29.20 -1.99 22.10
N ARG A 231 -29.13 -0.89 22.86
CA ARG A 231 -30.09 0.22 22.73
C ARG A 231 -30.07 0.84 21.34
N VAL A 232 -28.88 1.05 20.78
CA VAL A 232 -28.70 1.61 19.43
C VAL A 232 -29.23 0.61 18.40
N LEU A 233 -28.79 -0.65 18.47
CA LEU A 233 -29.20 -1.71 17.56
C LEU A 233 -30.73 -1.89 17.53
N LYS A 234 -31.36 -1.94 18.70
CA LYS A 234 -32.81 -2.07 18.83
C LYS A 234 -33.55 -0.88 18.21
N ARG A 235 -33.01 0.34 18.30
CA ARG A 235 -33.58 1.53 17.67
C ARG A 235 -33.55 1.44 16.14
N TYR A 236 -32.45 0.97 15.56
CA TYR A 236 -32.35 0.80 14.10
C TYR A 236 -33.24 -0.35 13.60
N ALA A 237 -33.23 -1.50 14.29
CA ALA A 237 -34.07 -2.66 13.94
C ALA A 237 -35.59 -2.35 14.00
N MET A 238 -36.03 -1.47 14.92
CA MET A 238 -37.42 -1.00 14.93
C MET A 238 -37.75 -0.04 13.78
N LYS A 239 -36.75 0.69 13.26
CA LYS A 239 -36.93 1.68 12.20
C LYS A 239 -36.92 1.04 10.81
N ASP A 240 -36.13 -0.01 10.63
CA ASP A 240 -35.89 -0.65 9.34
C ASP A 240 -35.54 -2.14 9.56
N GLU A 241 -36.32 -3.03 8.93
CA GLU A 241 -36.22 -4.48 9.11
C GLU A 241 -34.92 -5.08 8.54
N ARG A 242 -34.20 -4.31 7.71
CA ARG A 242 -32.88 -4.69 7.18
C ARG A 242 -31.80 -4.72 8.26
N PHE A 243 -32.06 -4.15 9.44
CA PHE A 243 -31.13 -4.16 10.58
C PHE A 243 -31.40 -5.36 11.49
N ARG A 244 -30.50 -6.34 11.42
CA ARG A 244 -30.55 -7.56 12.23
C ARG A 244 -29.37 -7.57 13.17
N TYR A 245 -29.58 -8.06 14.40
CA TYR A 245 -28.52 -8.11 15.38
C TYR A 245 -28.69 -9.25 16.37
N VAL A 246 -27.57 -9.66 16.97
CA VAL A 246 -27.51 -10.61 18.08
C VAL A 246 -26.62 -10.04 19.19
N ILE A 247 -27.05 -10.19 20.44
CA ILE A 247 -26.23 -9.88 21.62
C ILE A 247 -25.67 -11.20 22.13
N LEU A 248 -24.38 -11.44 21.92
CA LEU A 248 -23.71 -12.67 22.35
C LEU A 248 -23.62 -12.72 23.88
N GLY A 249 -23.37 -11.55 24.50
CA GLY A 249 -23.24 -11.42 25.95
C GLY A 249 -21.89 -11.85 26.52
N GLU A 250 -21.00 -12.35 25.66
CA GLU A 250 -19.60 -12.67 25.94
C GLU A 250 -18.76 -12.38 24.68
N ASN A 251 -17.47 -12.05 24.88
CA ASN A 251 -16.57 -11.79 23.77
C ASN A 251 -15.99 -13.10 23.24
N LYS A 252 -16.33 -13.47 22.01
CA LYS A 252 -15.82 -14.68 21.33
C LYS A 252 -14.59 -14.42 20.47
N GLY A 253 -13.89 -13.31 20.71
CA GLY A 253 -12.82 -12.85 19.82
C GLY A 253 -13.39 -12.24 18.54
N ILE A 254 -12.50 -11.69 17.71
CA ILE A 254 -12.92 -10.99 16.49
C ILE A 254 -13.47 -11.99 15.47
N SER A 255 -12.84 -13.15 15.29
CA SER A 255 -13.35 -14.20 14.40
C SER A 255 -14.71 -14.73 14.85
N GLY A 256 -14.87 -15.07 16.14
CA GLY A 256 -16.12 -15.61 16.67
C GLY A 256 -17.29 -14.62 16.58
N ASN A 257 -17.04 -13.32 16.84
CA ASN A 257 -18.06 -12.28 16.69
C ASN A 257 -18.43 -12.09 15.21
N THR A 258 -17.46 -12.04 14.30
CA THR A 258 -17.72 -11.92 12.85
C THR A 258 -18.49 -13.13 12.33
N ASN A 259 -18.14 -14.34 12.75
CA ASN A 259 -18.84 -15.57 12.37
C ASN A 259 -20.30 -15.56 12.81
N ALA A 260 -20.61 -15.10 14.03
CA ALA A 260 -21.99 -14.96 14.49
C ALA A 260 -22.79 -13.93 13.68
N ALA A 261 -22.14 -12.88 13.14
CA ALA A 261 -22.78 -11.95 12.21
C ALA A 261 -23.04 -12.61 10.84
N ILE A 262 -22.08 -13.39 10.33
CA ILE A 262 -22.22 -14.13 9.07
C ILE A 262 -23.34 -15.18 9.16
N GLU A 263 -23.50 -15.87 10.28
CA GLU A 263 -24.57 -16.87 10.48
C GLU A 263 -25.99 -16.26 10.34
N MET A 264 -26.13 -14.95 10.56
CA MET A 264 -27.40 -14.26 10.32
C MET A 264 -27.60 -13.86 8.86
N ALA A 265 -26.53 -13.74 8.07
CA ALA A 265 -26.57 -13.23 6.71
C ALA A 265 -27.37 -14.14 5.76
N THR A 266 -28.10 -13.51 4.84
CA THR A 266 -28.97 -14.15 3.83
C THR A 266 -28.69 -13.64 2.41
N GLY A 267 -27.71 -12.75 2.26
CA GLY A 267 -27.34 -12.13 1.01
C GLY A 267 -26.59 -13.08 0.08
N ASP A 268 -26.63 -12.76 -1.22
CA ASP A 268 -25.83 -13.41 -2.25
C ASP A 268 -24.33 -13.08 -2.11
N PHE A 269 -24.02 -11.94 -1.48
CA PHE A 269 -22.67 -11.51 -1.15
C PHE A 269 -22.58 -11.02 0.29
N ILE A 270 -21.43 -11.29 0.92
CA ILE A 270 -21.07 -10.84 2.25
C ILE A 270 -20.12 -9.65 2.13
N VAL A 271 -20.42 -8.57 2.85
CA VAL A 271 -19.63 -7.33 2.88
C VAL A 271 -19.04 -7.17 4.29
N LEU A 272 -17.72 -7.14 4.41
CA LEU A 272 -17.05 -6.96 5.70
C LEU A 272 -16.98 -5.47 6.05
N ALA A 273 -17.41 -5.09 7.25
CA ALA A 273 -17.26 -3.73 7.75
C ALA A 273 -17.08 -3.69 9.27
N ASP A 274 -16.30 -2.72 9.73
CA ASP A 274 -16.04 -2.53 11.15
C ASP A 274 -17.05 -1.57 11.78
N HIS A 275 -17.31 -1.78 13.07
CA HIS A 275 -18.38 -1.11 13.81
C HIS A 275 -18.17 0.40 14.00
N ASP A 276 -16.96 0.90 13.74
CA ASP A 276 -16.55 2.28 13.96
C ASP A 276 -16.21 3.07 12.70
N ASP A 277 -16.31 2.45 11.54
CA ASP A 277 -16.01 3.08 10.26
C ASP A 277 -17.26 3.64 9.58
N THR A 278 -17.11 4.09 8.33
CA THR A 278 -18.24 4.50 7.48
C THR A 278 -17.99 4.15 6.03
N LEU A 279 -19.06 3.92 5.27
CA LEU A 279 -18.99 3.70 3.82
C LEU A 279 -19.34 4.97 3.03
N ALA A 280 -18.80 5.10 1.83
CA ALA A 280 -19.26 6.09 0.86
C ALA A 280 -20.71 5.78 0.43
N PRO A 281 -21.58 6.79 0.17
CA PRO A 281 -23.01 6.57 -0.15
C PRO A 281 -23.27 5.72 -1.42
N ASP A 282 -22.29 5.60 -2.30
CA ASP A 282 -22.34 4.81 -3.53
C ASP A 282 -21.60 3.47 -3.44
N ALA A 283 -21.04 3.11 -2.27
CA ALA A 283 -20.19 1.93 -2.11
C ALA A 283 -20.86 0.63 -2.56
N LEU A 284 -22.06 0.34 -2.06
CA LEU A 284 -22.79 -0.88 -2.41
C LEU A 284 -23.24 -0.87 -3.88
N PHE A 285 -23.59 0.31 -4.41
CA PHE A 285 -23.98 0.46 -5.81
C PHE A 285 -22.84 0.13 -6.77
N GLU A 286 -21.64 0.67 -6.51
CA GLU A 286 -20.47 0.42 -7.35
C GLU A 286 -20.05 -1.06 -7.31
N CYS A 287 -20.18 -1.73 -6.17
CA CYS A 287 -19.96 -3.18 -6.06
C CYS A 287 -20.94 -3.97 -6.96
N VAL A 288 -22.24 -3.68 -6.87
CA VAL A 288 -23.26 -4.37 -7.68
C VAL A 288 -23.13 -4.06 -9.16
N LYS A 289 -22.75 -2.82 -9.50
CA LYS A 289 -22.44 -2.44 -10.88
C LYS A 289 -21.28 -3.25 -11.45
N ALA A 290 -20.22 -3.48 -10.68
CA ALA A 290 -19.11 -4.34 -11.09
C ALA A 290 -19.56 -5.79 -11.31
N ILE A 291 -20.31 -6.36 -10.35
CA ILE A 291 -20.84 -7.74 -10.43
C ILE A 291 -21.76 -7.92 -11.64
N ASN A 292 -22.59 -6.92 -11.99
CA ASN A 292 -23.44 -6.98 -13.18
C ASN A 292 -22.66 -6.87 -14.48
N LYS A 293 -21.54 -6.13 -14.48
CA LYS A 293 -20.66 -6.04 -15.65
C LYS A 293 -19.96 -7.37 -15.91
N ASP A 294 -19.70 -8.14 -14.85
CA ASP A 294 -19.04 -9.44 -14.95
C ASP A 294 -19.53 -10.41 -13.85
N PRO A 295 -20.48 -11.31 -14.20
CA PRO A 295 -21.03 -12.29 -13.27
C PRO A 295 -20.06 -13.37 -12.79
N GLU A 296 -18.82 -13.43 -13.31
CA GLU A 296 -17.77 -14.34 -12.81
C GLU A 296 -17.05 -13.80 -11.58
N ILE A 297 -17.31 -12.54 -11.19
CA ILE A 297 -16.73 -11.92 -10.00
C ILE A 297 -17.23 -12.61 -8.73
N ASP A 298 -16.30 -13.22 -8.00
CA ASP A 298 -16.56 -13.79 -6.68
C ASP A 298 -16.07 -12.88 -5.55
N VAL A 299 -15.11 -12.00 -5.82
CA VAL A 299 -14.53 -11.09 -4.84
C VAL A 299 -14.46 -9.68 -5.41
N VAL A 300 -14.91 -8.69 -4.64
CA VAL A 300 -14.71 -7.28 -4.91
C VAL A 300 -13.93 -6.65 -3.77
N TYR A 301 -12.93 -5.82 -4.08
CA TYR A 301 -12.35 -4.91 -3.12
C TYR A 301 -12.22 -3.49 -3.66
N THR A 302 -12.09 -2.52 -2.76
CA THR A 302 -12.07 -1.10 -3.11
C THR A 302 -10.82 -0.42 -2.55
N ASP A 303 -10.55 0.79 -3.04
CA ASP A 303 -9.66 1.70 -2.32
C ASP A 303 -10.31 2.14 -1.00
N GLU A 304 -9.47 2.65 -0.09
CA GLU A 304 -9.88 3.15 1.22
C GLU A 304 -9.11 4.43 1.55
N ASP A 305 -9.64 5.21 2.48
CA ASP A 305 -8.92 6.31 3.10
C ASP A 305 -9.19 6.33 4.61
N LYS A 306 -8.55 7.26 5.32
CA LYS A 306 -8.71 7.41 6.75
C LYS A 306 -9.67 8.53 7.08
N LEU A 307 -10.49 8.30 8.09
CA LEU A 307 -11.43 9.25 8.65
C LEU A 307 -10.98 9.69 10.04
N ASP A 308 -11.10 10.99 10.32
CA ASP A 308 -10.80 11.48 11.67
C ASP A 308 -11.76 10.89 12.73
N ILE A 309 -11.35 10.93 14.01
CA ILE A 309 -12.11 10.36 15.12
C ILE A 309 -13.57 10.85 15.20
N ASP A 310 -13.86 12.02 14.65
CA ASP A 310 -15.15 12.67 14.75
C ASP A 310 -15.99 12.58 13.45
N GLY A 311 -15.44 11.96 12.39
CA GLY A 311 -16.09 11.81 11.10
C GLY A 311 -16.18 13.10 10.27
N GLY A 312 -15.17 13.98 10.34
CA GLY A 312 -15.20 15.31 9.71
C GLY A 312 -14.30 15.47 8.48
N GLU A 313 -13.14 14.83 8.44
CA GLU A 313 -12.13 15.01 7.40
C GLU A 313 -11.55 13.66 6.97
N LEU A 314 -11.39 13.46 5.66
CA LEU A 314 -10.75 12.30 5.05
C LEU A 314 -9.27 12.62 4.73
N PHE A 315 -8.38 11.66 4.94
CA PHE A 315 -6.93 11.83 4.75
C PHE A 315 -6.23 10.50 4.44
N GLU A 316 -4.97 10.56 3.98
CA GLU A 316 -4.12 9.39 3.71
C GLU A 316 -4.81 8.28 2.88
N PRO A 317 -5.18 8.56 1.62
CA PRO A 317 -5.79 7.55 0.76
C PRO A 317 -4.82 6.40 0.45
N HIS A 318 -5.34 5.18 0.50
CA HIS A 318 -4.68 4.00 -0.01
C HIS A 318 -5.30 3.60 -1.35
N PHE A 319 -4.68 4.11 -2.41
CA PHE A 319 -4.96 3.81 -3.81
C PHE A 319 -4.19 2.55 -4.21
N LYS A 320 -4.92 1.43 -4.26
CA LYS A 320 -4.42 0.07 -4.41
C LYS A 320 -4.27 -0.30 -5.89
N PRO A 321 -3.35 -1.21 -6.25
CA PRO A 321 -3.36 -1.82 -7.58
C PRO A 321 -4.53 -2.79 -7.72
N ASP A 322 -4.77 -3.26 -8.94
CA ASP A 322 -5.53 -4.49 -9.17
C ASP A 322 -4.81 -5.70 -8.54
N PHE A 323 -5.46 -6.88 -8.57
CA PHE A 323 -5.05 -8.03 -7.77
C PHE A 323 -3.59 -8.42 -8.02
N SER A 324 -2.77 -8.33 -6.98
CA SER A 324 -1.36 -8.74 -6.95
C SER A 324 -1.17 -9.78 -5.84
N PRO A 325 -1.11 -11.08 -6.19
CA PRO A 325 -0.89 -12.13 -5.19
C PRO A 325 0.41 -11.92 -4.39
N ASP A 326 1.49 -11.49 -5.04
CA ASP A 326 2.77 -11.29 -4.38
C ASP A 326 2.76 -10.09 -3.41
N LEU A 327 2.05 -9.01 -3.77
CA LEU A 327 1.84 -7.90 -2.84
C LEU A 327 0.98 -8.35 -1.66
N LEU A 328 -0.08 -9.13 -1.94
CA LEU A 328 -0.93 -9.70 -0.90
C LEU A 328 -0.13 -10.59 0.05
N THR A 329 0.87 -11.35 -0.39
CA THR A 329 1.73 -12.15 0.51
C THR A 329 2.79 -11.33 1.24
N SER A 330 3.06 -10.09 0.80
CA SER A 330 3.97 -9.17 1.49
C SER A 330 3.26 -8.31 2.53
N VAL A 331 2.00 -7.95 2.29
CA VAL A 331 1.17 -7.13 3.18
C VAL A 331 -0.29 -7.31 2.82
N ASN A 332 -1.19 -7.30 3.80
CA ASN A 332 -2.63 -7.24 3.55
C ASN A 332 -3.00 -5.86 2.97
N TYR A 333 -2.80 -5.65 1.67
CA TYR A 333 -3.13 -4.37 1.04
C TYR A 333 -4.61 -4.25 0.67
N ILE A 334 -5.35 -5.37 0.66
CA ILE A 334 -6.77 -5.42 0.30
C ILE A 334 -7.63 -4.82 1.41
N CYS A 335 -7.43 -5.21 2.68
CA CYS A 335 -8.15 -4.70 3.85
C CYS A 335 -9.64 -4.47 3.58
N HIS A 336 -10.06 -3.19 3.48
CA HIS A 336 -11.44 -2.78 3.32
C HIS A 336 -11.64 -1.96 2.03
N LEU A 337 -12.83 -1.86 1.45
CA LEU A 337 -13.99 -2.73 1.66
C LEU A 337 -13.72 -4.08 0.99
N PHE A 338 -14.06 -5.19 1.64
CA PHE A 338 -13.98 -6.53 1.05
C PHE A 338 -15.37 -7.14 0.93
N VAL A 339 -15.72 -7.57 -0.28
CA VAL A 339 -17.01 -8.20 -0.62
C VAL A 339 -16.74 -9.56 -1.23
N VAL A 340 -17.42 -10.59 -0.74
CA VAL A 340 -17.23 -11.97 -1.18
C VAL A 340 -18.55 -12.62 -1.51
N ASN A 341 -18.60 -13.38 -2.60
CA ASN A 341 -19.75 -14.18 -2.98
C ASN A 341 -20.03 -15.22 -1.89
N HIS A 342 -21.32 -15.42 -1.57
CA HIS A 342 -21.71 -16.31 -0.49
C HIS A 342 -21.33 -17.77 -0.75
N GLU A 343 -21.44 -18.25 -2.00
CA GLU A 343 -21.02 -19.62 -2.36
C GLU A 343 -19.52 -19.81 -2.18
N LEU A 344 -18.70 -18.80 -2.53
CA LEU A 344 -17.27 -18.82 -2.27
C LEU A 344 -16.98 -18.86 -0.76
N LEU A 345 -17.69 -18.06 0.05
CA LEU A 345 -17.59 -18.11 1.52
C LEU A 345 -17.92 -19.51 2.07
N LEU A 346 -18.93 -20.19 1.53
CA LEU A 346 -19.25 -21.57 1.91
C LEU A 346 -18.14 -22.56 1.53
N GLU A 347 -17.49 -22.37 0.38
CA GLU A 347 -16.36 -23.20 -0.04
C GLU A 347 -15.13 -23.00 0.86
N VAL A 348 -14.76 -21.75 1.16
CA VAL A 348 -13.52 -21.44 1.91
C VAL A 348 -13.67 -21.57 3.42
N GLY A 349 -14.91 -21.53 3.91
CA GLY A 349 -15.25 -21.56 5.33
C GLY A 349 -15.10 -20.21 6.05
N LEU A 350 -15.61 -20.17 7.28
CA LEU A 350 -15.67 -18.97 8.13
C LEU A 350 -14.29 -18.48 8.62
N PHE A 351 -14.28 -17.43 9.44
CA PHE A 351 -13.06 -16.92 10.08
C PHE A 351 -12.54 -17.91 11.10
N LYS A 352 -11.21 -18.03 11.20
CA LYS A 352 -10.54 -18.98 12.09
C LYS A 352 -9.87 -18.23 13.24
N GLU A 353 -10.25 -18.58 14.46
CA GLU A 353 -9.78 -17.94 15.70
C GLU A 353 -8.25 -18.02 15.89
N GLU A 354 -7.58 -19.02 15.31
CA GLU A 354 -6.11 -19.18 15.36
C GLU A 354 -5.34 -18.03 14.67
N PHE A 355 -6.03 -17.24 13.84
CA PHE A 355 -5.51 -16.04 13.19
C PHE A 355 -6.06 -14.74 13.77
N ASP A 356 -6.73 -14.75 14.94
CA ASP A 356 -7.19 -13.51 15.59
C ASP A 356 -6.07 -12.45 15.68
N GLY A 357 -6.38 -11.24 15.19
CA GLY A 357 -5.43 -10.15 14.93
C GLY A 357 -5.08 -9.95 13.46
N ALA A 358 -5.17 -11.01 12.64
CA ALA A 358 -4.99 -11.01 11.19
C ALA A 358 -5.98 -11.98 10.50
N GLN A 359 -7.15 -12.16 11.10
CA GLN A 359 -8.18 -13.12 10.68
C GLN A 359 -8.78 -12.76 9.31
N ASP A 360 -8.87 -11.47 9.03
CA ASP A 360 -9.23 -10.91 7.72
C ASP A 360 -8.19 -11.30 6.67
N TYR A 361 -6.91 -11.25 7.01
CA TYR A 361 -5.83 -11.58 6.09
C TYR A 361 -5.84 -13.07 5.70
N ASP A 362 -5.98 -14.00 6.66
CA ASP A 362 -6.18 -15.43 6.34
C ASP A 362 -7.45 -15.66 5.49
N PHE A 363 -8.55 -15.01 5.85
CA PHE A 363 -9.81 -15.15 5.12
C PHE A 363 -9.70 -14.65 3.67
N ILE A 364 -9.11 -13.47 3.46
CA ILE A 364 -8.83 -12.90 2.14
C ILE A 364 -7.94 -13.85 1.34
N LEU A 365 -6.83 -14.35 1.91
CA LEU A 365 -5.95 -15.31 1.23
C LEU A 365 -6.71 -16.57 0.79
N ARG A 366 -7.54 -17.16 1.65
CA ARG A 366 -8.38 -18.32 1.28
C ARG A 366 -9.38 -18.00 0.18
N CYS A 367 -10.00 -16.82 0.21
CA CYS A 367 -10.91 -16.38 -0.86
C CYS A 367 -10.17 -16.26 -2.19
N THR A 368 -8.99 -15.64 -2.22
CA THR A 368 -8.25 -15.41 -3.46
C THR A 368 -7.67 -16.70 -4.07
N GLU A 369 -7.43 -17.73 -3.25
CA GLU A 369 -7.03 -19.08 -3.71
C GLU A 369 -8.12 -19.77 -4.56
N LYS A 370 -9.39 -19.40 -4.36
CA LYS A 370 -10.57 -20.13 -4.87
C LYS A 370 -11.48 -19.30 -5.78
N ALA A 371 -11.40 -17.98 -5.69
CA ALA A 371 -12.21 -17.08 -6.51
C ALA A 371 -11.97 -17.31 -8.02
N ARG A 372 -13.05 -17.35 -8.80
CA ARG A 372 -12.97 -17.36 -10.27
C ARG A 372 -12.42 -16.04 -10.78
N LYS A 373 -12.89 -14.94 -10.20
CA LYS A 373 -12.44 -13.59 -10.52
C LYS A 373 -12.50 -12.66 -9.33
N ILE A 374 -11.44 -11.86 -9.21
CA ILE A 374 -11.27 -10.82 -8.20
C ILE A 374 -11.30 -9.48 -8.92
N CYS A 375 -12.15 -8.56 -8.45
CA CYS A 375 -12.33 -7.25 -9.03
C CYS A 375 -11.90 -6.17 -8.03
N HIS A 376 -11.08 -5.24 -8.51
CA HIS A 376 -10.76 -4.01 -7.81
C HIS A 376 -11.61 -2.87 -8.36
N ILE A 377 -12.21 -2.08 -7.46
CA ILE A 377 -12.88 -0.82 -7.79
C ILE A 377 -11.97 0.32 -7.31
N PRO A 378 -11.36 1.10 -8.22
CA PRO A 378 -10.39 2.14 -7.86
C PRO A 378 -11.08 3.42 -7.36
N LYS A 379 -11.89 3.29 -6.31
CA LYS A 379 -12.63 4.34 -5.62
C LYS A 379 -12.50 4.14 -4.12
N ALA A 380 -12.25 5.22 -3.38
CA ALA A 380 -12.21 5.21 -1.92
C ALA A 380 -13.65 5.09 -1.38
N LEU A 381 -14.13 3.86 -1.25
CA LEU A 381 -15.52 3.55 -0.86
C LEU A 381 -15.66 3.16 0.63
N TYR A 382 -14.53 3.05 1.32
CA TYR A 382 -14.43 2.75 2.73
C TYR A 382 -13.61 3.82 3.46
N HIS A 383 -14.12 4.30 4.60
CA HIS A 383 -13.48 5.37 5.38
C HIS A 383 -13.12 4.87 6.77
N TRP A 384 -11.85 4.56 6.98
CA TRP A 384 -11.32 3.93 8.19
C TRP A 384 -11.05 4.94 9.31
N ARG A 385 -11.82 4.87 10.40
CA ARG A 385 -11.72 5.79 11.53
C ARG A 385 -10.44 5.58 12.34
N CYS A 386 -9.69 6.65 12.52
CA CYS A 386 -8.49 6.65 13.35
C CYS A 386 -8.78 7.08 14.81
N HIS A 387 -8.58 6.16 15.76
CA HIS A 387 -8.56 6.43 17.22
C HIS A 387 -7.62 5.44 17.95
N GLN A 388 -7.31 5.70 19.23
CA GLN A 388 -6.26 5.00 19.99
C GLN A 388 -6.47 3.47 20.11
N ASP A 389 -7.72 3.00 20.13
CA ASP A 389 -8.05 1.57 20.15
C ASP A 389 -8.04 0.92 18.76
N SER A 390 -8.05 1.73 17.69
CA SER A 390 -7.95 1.29 16.31
C SER A 390 -6.49 0.94 15.96
N THR A 391 -6.33 -0.17 15.23
CA THR A 391 -5.03 -0.64 14.73
C THR A 391 -4.38 0.40 13.81
N ALA A 392 -5.16 1.30 13.19
CA ALA A 392 -4.66 2.40 12.36
C ALA A 392 -3.75 3.39 13.10
N SER A 393 -3.81 3.46 14.45
CA SER A 393 -3.07 4.45 15.23
C SER A 393 -1.99 3.89 16.17
N ASN A 394 -1.99 2.60 16.50
CA ASN A 394 -1.05 2.03 17.48
C ASN A 394 -0.55 0.58 17.17
N PRO A 395 0.27 0.39 16.12
CA PRO A 395 0.79 -0.92 15.69
C PRO A 395 1.60 -1.65 16.78
N GLU A 396 2.43 -0.94 17.55
CA GLU A 396 3.38 -1.53 18.52
C GLU A 396 2.69 -2.26 19.69
N SER A 397 1.44 -1.90 20.00
CA SER A 397 0.67 -2.52 21.08
C SER A 397 0.07 -3.90 20.74
N LYS A 398 0.18 -4.35 19.48
CA LYS A 398 -0.47 -5.56 18.96
C LYS A 398 0.50 -6.49 18.21
N LEU A 399 1.70 -6.75 18.76
CA LEU A 399 2.70 -7.65 18.15
C LEU A 399 2.14 -9.02 17.73
N TYR A 400 1.19 -9.56 18.49
CA TYR A 400 0.52 -10.83 18.19
C TYR A 400 -0.19 -10.84 16.83
N ALA A 401 -0.68 -9.68 16.35
CA ALA A 401 -1.36 -9.55 15.07
C ALA A 401 -0.39 -9.75 13.89
N PHE A 402 0.85 -9.27 14.01
CA PHE A 402 1.87 -9.47 12.97
C PHE A 402 2.37 -10.91 12.93
N GLU A 403 2.50 -11.56 14.09
CA GLU A 403 2.79 -12.99 14.14
C GLU A 403 1.64 -13.80 13.52
N ALA A 404 0.38 -13.42 13.77
CA ALA A 404 -0.78 -14.04 13.15
C ALA A 404 -0.78 -13.86 11.62
N GLY A 405 -0.43 -12.68 11.12
CA GLY A 405 -0.34 -12.43 9.68
C GLY A 405 0.78 -13.24 9.01
N ALA A 406 1.95 -13.36 9.64
CA ALA A 406 3.02 -14.24 9.14
C ALA A 406 2.55 -15.71 9.06
N ARG A 407 1.80 -16.19 10.08
CA ARG A 407 1.19 -17.53 10.05
C ARG A 407 0.14 -17.66 8.96
N ALA A 408 -0.67 -16.63 8.70
CA ALA A 408 -1.69 -16.64 7.65
C ALA A 408 -1.05 -16.77 6.26
N VAL A 409 0.01 -16.01 5.97
CA VAL A 409 0.78 -16.11 4.72
C VAL A 409 1.46 -17.47 4.59
N LYS A 410 2.05 -17.99 5.68
CA LYS A 410 2.64 -19.35 5.66
C LYS A 410 1.58 -20.42 5.36
N ALA A 411 0.40 -20.32 5.97
CA ALA A 411 -0.71 -21.24 5.73
C ALA A 411 -1.25 -21.13 4.29
N HIS A 412 -1.25 -19.95 3.69
CA HIS A 412 -1.56 -19.74 2.27
C HIS A 412 -0.59 -20.50 1.36
N TYR A 413 0.72 -20.35 1.57
CA TYR A 413 1.71 -21.10 0.79
C TYR A 413 1.54 -22.62 0.95
N ASP A 414 1.26 -23.10 2.16
CA ASP A 414 1.03 -24.52 2.42
C ASP A 414 -0.19 -25.06 1.66
N ARG A 415 -1.29 -24.29 1.57
CA ARG A 415 -2.48 -24.65 0.80
C ARG A 415 -2.23 -24.69 -0.71
N LEU A 416 -1.38 -23.80 -1.21
CA LEU A 416 -0.96 -23.77 -2.62
C LEU A 416 0.15 -24.76 -2.97
N GLY A 417 0.72 -25.46 -1.98
CA GLY A 417 1.86 -26.35 -2.17
C GLY A 417 3.17 -25.63 -2.50
N ILE A 418 3.26 -24.32 -2.21
CA ILE A 418 4.47 -23.51 -2.39
C ILE A 418 5.37 -23.71 -1.16
N ARG A 419 6.61 -24.13 -1.39
CA ARG A 419 7.55 -24.40 -0.29
C ARG A 419 8.20 -23.12 0.22
N ALA A 420 7.57 -22.48 1.20
CA ALA A 420 8.16 -21.40 1.96
C ALA A 420 8.93 -21.96 3.16
N LYS A 421 10.23 -21.66 3.27
CA LYS A 421 11.07 -22.01 4.42
C LYS A 421 10.68 -21.21 5.66
N SER A 422 10.47 -19.91 5.50
CA SER A 422 9.98 -19.02 6.56
C SER A 422 9.20 -17.84 5.99
N VAL A 423 8.32 -17.29 6.82
CA VAL A 423 7.66 -16.00 6.60
C VAL A 423 7.91 -15.17 7.85
N GLU A 424 8.69 -14.11 7.69
CA GLU A 424 9.22 -13.32 8.80
C GLU A 424 8.82 -11.85 8.65
N LYS A 425 8.99 -11.08 9.74
CA LYS A 425 8.81 -9.63 9.68
C LYS A 425 9.82 -9.05 8.68
N GLY A 426 9.33 -8.30 7.70
CA GLY A 426 10.14 -7.55 6.75
C GLY A 426 10.63 -6.22 7.32
N VAL A 427 10.63 -5.18 6.48
CA VAL A 427 11.15 -3.85 6.84
C VAL A 427 10.36 -3.12 7.93
N ASP A 428 9.08 -3.46 8.09
CA ASP A 428 8.19 -2.83 9.06
C ASP A 428 7.15 -3.84 9.55
N TYR A 429 6.44 -3.51 10.63
CA TYR A 429 5.34 -4.32 11.14
C TYR A 429 4.19 -4.40 10.13
N GLY A 430 3.65 -5.60 9.94
CA GLY A 430 2.60 -5.88 8.94
C GLY A 430 3.14 -6.08 7.52
N ILE A 431 4.45 -5.96 7.32
CA ILE A 431 5.15 -6.32 6.08
C ILE A 431 5.93 -7.60 6.33
N TYR A 432 5.83 -8.53 5.39
CA TYR A 432 6.42 -9.86 5.50
C TYR A 432 7.46 -10.11 4.42
N HIS A 433 8.54 -10.78 4.80
CA HIS A 433 9.50 -11.35 3.87
C HIS A 433 9.34 -12.88 3.88
N THR A 434 9.14 -13.44 2.69
CA THR A 434 9.11 -14.89 2.50
C THR A 434 10.47 -15.36 1.99
N THR A 435 11.08 -16.31 2.69
CA THR A 435 12.22 -17.07 2.17
C THR A 435 11.70 -18.40 1.63
N PHE A 436 11.87 -18.64 0.32
CA PHE A 436 11.45 -19.89 -0.31
C PHE A 436 12.50 -21.00 -0.15
N GLU A 437 12.04 -22.24 -0.16
CA GLU A 437 12.90 -23.41 -0.30
C GLU A 437 13.15 -23.67 -1.79
N ILE A 438 14.41 -23.65 -2.21
CA ILE A 438 14.78 -23.95 -3.60
C ILE A 438 14.75 -25.46 -3.82
N THR A 439 14.05 -25.87 -4.87
CA THR A 439 13.99 -27.28 -5.29
C THR A 439 15.17 -27.60 -6.20
N GLY A 440 15.95 -28.62 -5.83
CA GLY A 440 17.11 -29.06 -6.61
C GLY A 440 18.28 -28.07 -6.54
N ASP A 441 19.14 -28.14 -7.56
CA ASP A 441 20.27 -27.23 -7.76
C ASP A 441 20.32 -26.86 -9.25
N PRO A 442 19.31 -26.14 -9.78
CA PRO A 442 19.22 -25.87 -11.22
C PRO A 442 20.35 -24.95 -11.70
N LEU A 443 20.92 -25.25 -12.87
CA LEU A 443 21.91 -24.36 -13.47
C LEU A 443 21.23 -23.04 -13.90
N VAL A 444 21.82 -21.91 -13.49
CA VAL A 444 21.44 -20.56 -13.95
C VAL A 444 22.49 -20.06 -14.93
N SER A 445 22.08 -19.71 -16.15
CA SER A 445 22.95 -19.07 -17.14
C SER A 445 22.86 -17.56 -17.02
N VAL A 446 23.97 -16.92 -16.63
CA VAL A 446 24.10 -15.47 -16.54
C VAL A 446 24.54 -14.92 -17.89
N ILE A 447 23.67 -14.17 -18.56
CA ILE A 447 23.91 -13.61 -19.90
C ILE A 447 24.32 -12.14 -19.74
N ILE A 448 25.54 -11.81 -20.16
CA ILE A 448 26.13 -10.47 -19.96
C ILE A 448 26.68 -9.92 -21.29
N PRO A 449 25.97 -8.99 -21.95
CA PRO A 449 26.54 -8.21 -23.05
C PRO A 449 27.70 -7.33 -22.55
N ASN A 450 28.85 -7.33 -23.24
CA ASN A 450 29.99 -6.49 -22.87
C ASN A 450 30.78 -5.94 -24.07
N LYS A 451 31.05 -4.63 -24.02
CA LYS A 451 31.94 -3.90 -24.93
C LYS A 451 32.81 -2.96 -24.13
N ASP A 452 34.12 -3.09 -24.22
CA ASP A 452 35.18 -2.16 -23.77
C ASP A 452 35.18 -1.81 -22.27
N HIS A 453 34.38 -2.51 -21.45
CA HIS A 453 34.17 -2.25 -20.03
C HIS A 453 34.63 -3.43 -19.15
N SER A 454 35.85 -3.92 -19.38
CA SER A 454 36.40 -5.10 -18.68
C SER A 454 36.48 -4.95 -17.16
N ALA A 455 36.71 -3.74 -16.64
CA ALA A 455 36.74 -3.47 -15.20
C ALA A 455 35.36 -3.57 -14.54
N ASP A 456 34.33 -3.01 -15.19
CA ASP A 456 32.94 -3.11 -14.71
C ASP A 456 32.48 -4.57 -14.79
N LEU A 457 32.77 -5.26 -15.90
CA LEU A 457 32.46 -6.68 -16.10
C LEU A 457 33.11 -7.57 -15.03
N ASP A 458 34.38 -7.33 -14.68
CA ASP A 458 35.06 -8.09 -13.62
C ASP A 458 34.40 -7.90 -12.27
N LEU A 459 34.06 -6.65 -11.91
CA LEU A 459 33.33 -6.35 -10.68
C LEU A 459 31.98 -7.08 -10.65
N CYS A 460 31.23 -7.04 -11.76
CA CYS A 460 29.95 -7.71 -11.91
C CYS A 460 30.07 -9.22 -11.68
N MET A 461 30.89 -9.91 -12.47
CA MET A 461 31.04 -11.37 -12.39
C MET A 461 31.62 -11.81 -11.05
N ARG A 462 32.68 -11.16 -10.57
CA ARG A 462 33.28 -11.53 -9.28
C ARG A 462 32.34 -11.29 -8.12
N SER A 463 31.50 -10.25 -8.16
CA SER A 463 30.50 -10.04 -7.11
C SER A 463 29.54 -11.23 -6.98
N LEU A 464 29.16 -11.87 -8.10
CA LEU A 464 28.35 -13.08 -8.09
C LEU A 464 29.17 -14.32 -7.68
N ILE A 465 30.33 -14.55 -8.32
CA ILE A 465 31.18 -15.72 -8.08
C ILE A 465 31.62 -15.80 -6.62
N GLU A 466 32.07 -14.68 -6.07
CA GLU A 466 32.67 -14.64 -4.73
C GLU A 466 31.61 -14.48 -3.65
N LYS A 467 30.66 -13.54 -3.81
CA LYS A 467 29.72 -13.18 -2.74
C LYS A 467 28.40 -13.96 -2.76
N SER A 468 27.90 -14.43 -3.90
CA SER A 468 26.58 -15.09 -3.93
C SER A 468 26.60 -16.40 -3.16
N THR A 469 25.53 -16.70 -2.44
CA THR A 469 25.37 -17.99 -1.75
C THR A 469 24.95 -19.12 -2.69
N TYR A 470 24.37 -18.79 -3.85
CA TYR A 470 24.06 -19.76 -4.90
C TYR A 470 25.25 -19.91 -5.85
N LYS A 471 25.71 -21.15 -6.08
CA LYS A 471 26.97 -21.40 -6.80
C LYS A 471 26.81 -22.09 -8.15
N ASN A 472 25.66 -22.68 -8.46
CA ASN A 472 25.47 -23.37 -9.73
C ASN A 472 25.14 -22.39 -10.86
N LEU A 473 26.16 -21.62 -11.25
CA LEU A 473 26.09 -20.55 -12.24
C LEU A 473 27.04 -20.86 -13.41
N GLU A 474 26.62 -20.55 -14.63
CA GLU A 474 27.53 -20.36 -15.77
C GLU A 474 27.39 -18.93 -16.29
N PHE A 475 28.46 -18.37 -16.85
CA PHE A 475 28.46 -17.01 -17.39
C PHE A 475 28.69 -17.05 -18.89
N ILE A 476 27.75 -16.50 -19.65
CA ILE A 476 27.85 -16.30 -21.09
C ILE A 476 28.05 -14.81 -21.33
N VAL A 477 29.31 -14.41 -21.50
CA VAL A 477 29.68 -13.04 -21.85
C VAL A 477 29.56 -12.89 -23.35
N VAL A 478 28.67 -12.01 -23.79
CA VAL A 478 28.48 -11.72 -25.22
C VAL A 478 29.30 -10.50 -25.59
N GLU A 479 30.48 -10.74 -26.16
CA GLU A 479 31.33 -9.71 -26.72
C GLU A 479 30.65 -9.10 -27.95
N ASN A 480 30.46 -7.77 -27.96
CA ASN A 480 29.68 -7.09 -28.99
C ASN A 480 30.41 -5.88 -29.60
N ASN A 481 31.48 -6.15 -30.34
CA ASN A 481 32.31 -5.20 -31.10
C ASN A 481 33.17 -4.28 -30.22
N SER A 482 33.90 -4.89 -29.28
CA SER A 482 34.98 -4.29 -28.52
C SER A 482 36.13 -3.82 -29.41
N THR A 483 36.76 -2.71 -29.03
CA THR A 483 37.91 -2.13 -29.72
C THR A 483 39.15 -2.02 -28.84
N ASP A 484 39.00 -2.10 -27.51
CA ASP A 484 40.11 -2.03 -26.57
C ASP A 484 40.81 -3.40 -26.43
N PRO A 485 42.11 -3.52 -26.76
CA PRO A 485 42.89 -4.75 -26.56
C PRO A 485 42.83 -5.30 -25.14
N VAL A 486 42.74 -4.44 -24.13
CA VAL A 486 42.66 -4.83 -22.71
C VAL A 486 41.43 -5.70 -22.44
N THR A 487 40.35 -5.51 -23.21
CA THR A 487 39.12 -6.30 -23.07
C THR A 487 39.32 -7.73 -23.55
N PHE A 488 40.06 -7.94 -24.63
CA PHE A 488 40.35 -9.28 -25.14
C PHE A 488 41.35 -10.02 -24.25
N ASP A 489 42.38 -9.34 -23.75
CA ASP A 489 43.31 -9.89 -22.76
C ASP A 489 42.55 -10.34 -21.49
N TYR A 490 41.57 -9.55 -21.05
CA TYR A 490 40.71 -9.88 -19.93
C TYR A 490 39.85 -11.13 -20.19
N TYR A 491 39.22 -11.23 -21.36
CA TYR A 491 38.42 -12.40 -21.75
C TYR A 491 39.23 -13.70 -21.75
N GLU A 492 40.47 -13.66 -22.24
CA GLU A 492 41.35 -14.82 -22.18
C GLU A 492 41.69 -15.20 -20.74
N LYS A 493 41.98 -14.19 -19.89
CA LYS A 493 42.35 -14.42 -18.49
C LYS A 493 41.19 -15.03 -17.72
N ILE A 494 39.99 -14.45 -17.80
CA ILE A 494 38.86 -14.86 -16.97
C ILE A 494 38.35 -16.27 -17.32
N GLN A 495 38.38 -16.65 -18.61
CA GLN A 495 38.01 -18.01 -19.04
C GLN A 495 39.04 -19.07 -18.60
N LYS A 496 40.32 -18.70 -18.46
CA LYS A 496 41.36 -19.58 -17.90
C LYS A 496 41.23 -19.68 -16.37
N GLU A 497 40.72 -18.63 -15.72
CA GLU A 497 40.51 -18.59 -14.27
C GLU A 497 39.26 -19.38 -13.85
N PHE A 498 38.19 -19.32 -14.64
CA PHE A 498 36.91 -19.97 -14.34
C PHE A 498 36.37 -20.76 -15.53
N GLU A 499 36.30 -22.10 -15.41
CA GLU A 499 35.85 -23.00 -16.50
C GLU A 499 34.38 -22.80 -16.89
N PHE A 500 33.57 -22.24 -15.98
CA PHE A 500 32.14 -21.96 -16.19
C PHE A 500 31.89 -20.55 -16.78
N VAL A 501 32.94 -19.84 -17.20
CA VAL A 501 32.85 -18.57 -17.94
C VAL A 501 33.13 -18.84 -19.41
N HIS A 502 32.24 -18.37 -20.28
CA HIS A 502 32.32 -18.54 -21.72
C HIS A 502 32.10 -17.19 -22.41
N VAL A 503 33.03 -16.81 -23.28
CA VAL A 503 32.92 -15.60 -24.09
C VAL A 503 32.50 -15.99 -25.50
N VAL A 504 31.41 -15.40 -25.99
CA VAL A 504 30.88 -15.61 -27.35
C VAL A 504 30.86 -14.28 -28.11
N THR A 505 31.20 -14.31 -29.39
CA THR A 505 31.39 -13.10 -30.20
C THR A 505 30.19 -12.82 -31.10
N TRP A 506 29.66 -11.61 -31.00
CA TRP A 506 28.61 -11.07 -31.85
C TRP A 506 29.21 -10.14 -32.93
N GLU A 507 29.16 -10.58 -34.19
CA GLU A 507 29.81 -9.88 -35.32
C GLU A 507 28.87 -8.94 -36.10
N ARG A 508 27.66 -8.66 -35.60
CA ARG A 508 26.69 -7.78 -36.27
C ARG A 508 26.59 -6.42 -35.56
N GLU A 509 25.78 -5.52 -36.11
CA GLU A 509 25.48 -4.23 -35.48
C GLU A 509 24.89 -4.41 -34.07
N PHE A 510 25.07 -3.39 -33.23
CA PHE A 510 24.54 -3.42 -31.87
C PHE A 510 23.01 -3.49 -31.87
N ASN A 511 22.49 -4.54 -31.23
CA ASN A 511 21.07 -4.70 -30.96
C ASN A 511 20.96 -5.49 -29.64
N TYR A 512 20.52 -4.83 -28.57
CA TYR A 512 20.50 -5.44 -27.23
C TYR A 512 19.66 -6.73 -27.20
N SER A 513 18.50 -6.70 -27.85
CA SER A 513 17.61 -7.86 -27.96
C SER A 513 18.28 -9.03 -28.70
N ALA A 514 18.88 -8.76 -29.86
CA ALA A 514 19.52 -9.81 -30.66
C ALA A 514 20.78 -10.37 -29.98
N ILE A 515 21.54 -9.53 -29.28
CA ILE A 515 22.72 -9.91 -28.50
C ILE A 515 22.33 -10.84 -27.35
N ASN A 516 21.27 -10.52 -26.61
CA ASN A 516 20.78 -11.39 -25.54
C ASN A 516 20.22 -12.72 -26.09
N ASN A 517 19.42 -12.68 -27.18
CA ASN A 517 18.95 -13.88 -27.86
C ASN A 517 20.11 -14.77 -28.31
N PHE A 518 21.17 -14.17 -28.87
CA PHE A 518 22.38 -14.88 -29.27
C PHE A 518 23.08 -15.52 -28.07
N GLY A 519 23.26 -14.79 -26.96
CA GLY A 519 23.83 -15.34 -25.72
C GLY A 519 23.04 -16.54 -25.19
N VAL A 520 21.72 -16.47 -25.20
CA VAL A 520 20.84 -17.58 -24.77
C VAL A 520 21.02 -18.84 -25.63
N SER A 521 21.41 -18.71 -26.91
CA SER A 521 21.68 -19.88 -27.76
C SER A 521 22.86 -20.73 -27.29
N PHE A 522 23.76 -20.18 -26.46
CA PHE A 522 24.89 -20.89 -25.83
C PHE A 522 24.61 -21.30 -24.38
N ALA A 523 23.55 -20.78 -23.78
CA ALA A 523 23.14 -21.12 -22.42
C ALA A 523 22.75 -22.61 -22.31
N LYS A 524 23.03 -23.21 -21.15
CA LYS A 524 22.65 -24.60 -20.78
C LYS A 524 21.70 -24.63 -19.58
N GLY A 525 21.62 -23.54 -18.83
CA GLY A 525 20.78 -23.39 -17.66
C GLY A 525 19.29 -23.53 -17.93
N GLU A 526 18.57 -23.97 -16.91
CA GLU A 526 17.12 -24.00 -16.89
C GLU A 526 16.54 -22.60 -16.68
N TYR A 527 17.29 -21.76 -15.96
CA TYR A 527 16.99 -20.36 -15.70
C TYR A 527 18.01 -19.46 -16.39
N LEU A 528 17.52 -18.38 -16.96
CA LEU A 528 18.32 -17.36 -17.63
C LEU A 528 18.33 -16.12 -16.73
N LEU A 529 19.51 -15.62 -16.38
CA LEU A 529 19.69 -14.34 -15.69
C LEU A 529 20.29 -13.34 -16.68
N PHE A 530 19.47 -12.42 -17.18
CA PHE A 530 19.96 -11.30 -17.98
C PHE A 530 20.52 -10.24 -17.04
N LEU A 531 21.75 -9.80 -17.30
CA LEU A 531 22.48 -8.93 -16.39
C LEU A 531 23.35 -7.96 -17.18
N ASN A 532 23.25 -6.67 -16.86
CA ASN A 532 24.17 -5.67 -17.40
C ASN A 532 25.56 -5.82 -16.75
N ASN A 533 26.59 -5.52 -17.53
CA ASN A 533 28.00 -5.65 -17.12
C ASN A 533 28.44 -4.66 -16.03
N ASP A 534 27.66 -3.62 -15.74
CA ASP A 534 27.93 -2.57 -14.76
C ASP A 534 27.05 -2.69 -13.50
N THR A 535 26.71 -3.93 -13.15
CA THR A 535 25.98 -4.28 -11.92
C THR A 535 26.92 -4.84 -10.85
N GLU A 536 26.53 -4.74 -9.58
CA GLU A 536 27.27 -5.36 -8.47
C GLU A 536 26.30 -5.95 -7.45
N LEU A 537 26.52 -7.23 -7.08
CA LEU A 537 25.73 -7.90 -6.05
C LEU A 537 25.93 -7.25 -4.67
N ILE A 538 24.82 -6.85 -4.04
CA ILE A 538 24.80 -6.34 -2.66
C ILE A 538 24.38 -7.43 -1.69
N ASN A 539 23.24 -8.09 -1.92
CA ASN A 539 22.75 -9.17 -1.07
C ASN A 539 23.23 -10.54 -1.59
N PRO A 540 24.06 -11.29 -0.85
CA PRO A 540 24.50 -12.64 -1.21
C PRO A 540 23.38 -13.62 -1.61
N GLU A 541 22.20 -13.48 -1.01
CA GLU A 541 21.04 -14.36 -1.24
C GLU A 541 20.22 -13.98 -2.48
N SER A 542 20.60 -12.95 -3.24
CA SER A 542 19.74 -12.43 -4.32
C SER A 542 19.37 -13.48 -5.38
N ILE A 543 20.26 -14.42 -5.69
CA ILE A 543 19.96 -15.50 -6.65
C ILE A 543 18.94 -16.49 -6.06
N HIS A 544 19.03 -16.81 -4.76
CA HIS A 544 18.02 -17.62 -4.07
C HIS A 544 16.67 -16.89 -4.02
N GLU A 545 16.66 -15.58 -3.74
CA GLU A 545 15.44 -14.76 -3.76
C GLU A 545 14.76 -14.82 -5.13
N MET A 546 15.53 -14.64 -6.21
CA MET A 546 15.02 -14.70 -7.57
C MET A 546 14.51 -16.11 -7.94
N LEU A 547 15.27 -17.16 -7.64
CA LEU A 547 14.86 -18.54 -7.89
C LEU A 547 13.60 -18.92 -7.10
N GLY A 548 13.46 -18.44 -5.86
CA GLY A 548 12.30 -18.73 -5.02
C GLY A 548 10.98 -18.35 -5.68
N PHE A 549 10.93 -17.17 -6.29
CA PHE A 549 9.78 -16.77 -7.11
C PHE A 549 9.77 -17.48 -8.46
N CYS A 550 10.90 -17.50 -9.17
CA CYS A 550 10.96 -17.99 -10.55
C CYS A 550 10.70 -19.50 -10.66
N GLN A 551 10.87 -20.30 -9.60
CA GLN A 551 10.54 -21.73 -9.60
C GLN A 551 9.02 -21.98 -9.57
N ARG A 552 8.22 -21.03 -9.09
CA ARG A 552 6.76 -21.19 -9.06
C ARG A 552 6.20 -21.31 -10.47
N ASP A 553 5.17 -22.14 -10.64
CA ASP A 553 4.61 -22.40 -11.96
C ASP A 553 3.89 -21.20 -12.57
N ASP A 554 3.28 -20.35 -11.74
CA ASP A 554 2.57 -19.13 -12.14
C ASP A 554 3.51 -17.97 -12.51
N VAL A 555 4.78 -18.00 -12.09
CA VAL A 555 5.78 -16.95 -12.36
C VAL A 555 6.58 -17.26 -13.62
N GLY A 556 6.76 -16.23 -14.46
CA GLY A 556 7.59 -16.32 -15.67
C GLY A 556 8.88 -15.49 -15.62
N ILE A 557 8.86 -14.39 -14.87
CA ILE A 557 10.00 -13.47 -14.72
C ILE A 557 10.08 -13.01 -13.27
N THR A 558 11.31 -12.88 -12.77
CA THR A 558 11.61 -12.20 -11.51
C THR A 558 12.63 -11.08 -11.73
N GLY A 559 12.27 -9.85 -11.37
CA GLY A 559 13.16 -8.69 -11.33
C GLY A 559 13.66 -8.39 -9.93
N VAL A 560 14.66 -7.53 -9.84
CA VAL A 560 15.36 -7.18 -8.59
C VAL A 560 15.12 -5.74 -8.18
N ARG A 561 15.60 -5.35 -7.00
CA ARG A 561 15.82 -3.94 -6.67
C ARG A 561 17.21 -3.49 -7.09
N LEU A 562 17.27 -2.41 -7.88
CA LEU A 562 18.52 -1.77 -8.28
C LEU A 562 18.68 -0.44 -7.59
N LEU A 563 19.89 -0.21 -7.04
CA LEU A 563 20.30 1.05 -6.46
C LEU A 563 21.36 1.73 -7.34
N TYR A 564 21.33 3.06 -7.37
CA TYR A 564 22.46 3.87 -7.78
C TYR A 564 23.58 3.81 -6.72
N SER A 565 24.78 4.26 -7.10
CA SER A 565 25.96 4.29 -6.21
C SER A 565 25.80 5.18 -4.97
N ASP A 566 24.79 6.05 -4.95
CA ASP A 566 24.45 6.91 -3.82
C ASP A 566 23.34 6.35 -2.91
N ASP A 567 23.02 5.06 -3.05
CA ASP A 567 21.99 4.33 -2.30
C ASP A 567 20.55 4.77 -2.58
N THR A 568 20.31 5.52 -3.67
CA THR A 568 18.97 5.80 -4.16
C THR A 568 18.46 4.73 -5.11
N ILE A 569 17.15 4.52 -5.14
CA ILE A 569 16.51 3.51 -5.99
C ILE A 569 16.60 3.96 -7.45
N GLN A 570 17.03 3.04 -8.31
CA GLN A 570 16.95 3.15 -9.76
C GLN A 570 15.79 2.31 -10.30
N HIS A 571 15.60 1.10 -9.76
CA HIS A 571 14.54 0.20 -10.19
C HIS A 571 13.88 -0.49 -8.99
N ALA A 572 12.55 -0.40 -8.94
CA ALA A 572 11.70 -1.10 -7.98
C ALA A 572 10.36 -1.51 -8.63
N GLY A 573 10.44 -2.00 -9.88
CA GLY A 573 9.31 -2.21 -10.78
C GLY A 573 9.27 -1.23 -11.96
N VAL A 574 8.51 -1.58 -12.99
CA VAL A 574 8.17 -0.70 -14.13
C VAL A 574 6.65 -0.67 -14.28
N VAL A 575 6.12 0.54 -14.47
CA VAL A 575 4.71 0.81 -14.79
C VAL A 575 4.61 1.24 -16.25
N VAL A 576 3.73 0.59 -17.00
CA VAL A 576 3.39 0.94 -18.38
C VAL A 576 2.46 2.16 -18.38
N GLY A 577 2.73 3.12 -19.28
CA GLY A 577 2.08 4.43 -19.36
C GLY A 577 2.82 5.57 -18.64
N PHE A 578 3.80 5.28 -17.77
CA PHE A 578 4.64 6.31 -17.16
C PHE A 578 5.42 7.11 -18.19
N GLY A 579 5.34 8.44 -18.09
CA GLY A 579 5.92 9.35 -19.07
C GLY A 579 5.43 9.11 -20.50
N GLY A 580 4.30 8.41 -20.69
CA GLY A 580 3.73 8.09 -21.98
C GLY A 580 3.81 6.63 -22.41
N ILE A 581 4.90 5.93 -22.10
CA ILE A 581 5.10 4.53 -22.54
C ILE A 581 5.39 3.61 -21.36
N ALA A 582 6.44 3.86 -20.61
CA ALA A 582 6.81 3.07 -19.44
C ALA A 582 7.89 3.79 -18.64
N GLY A 583 7.94 3.52 -17.34
CA GLY A 583 8.95 4.12 -16.47
C GLY A 583 9.15 3.35 -15.17
N HIS A 584 10.31 3.54 -14.56
CA HIS A 584 10.65 2.93 -13.29
C HIS A 584 9.94 3.64 -12.13
N THR A 585 9.55 2.88 -11.11
CA THR A 585 8.93 3.38 -9.89
C THR A 585 9.98 3.79 -8.85
N PHE A 586 9.65 4.78 -8.02
CA PHE A 586 10.44 5.21 -6.86
C PHE A 586 11.86 5.71 -7.16
N ILE A 587 12.14 6.13 -8.41
CA ILE A 587 13.46 6.63 -8.82
C ILE A 587 13.91 7.76 -7.89
N GLY A 588 15.15 7.68 -7.40
CA GLY A 588 15.77 8.70 -6.56
C GLY A 588 15.37 8.63 -5.08
N LEU A 589 14.45 7.75 -4.69
CA LEU A 589 14.11 7.51 -3.28
C LEU A 589 15.28 6.80 -2.60
N HIS A 590 15.79 7.31 -1.48
CA HIS A 590 16.89 6.67 -0.78
C HIS A 590 16.43 5.36 -0.13
N LYS A 591 17.27 4.31 -0.13
CA LYS A 591 16.93 2.95 0.36
C LYS A 591 16.43 2.87 1.81
N ALA A 592 16.61 3.93 2.59
CA ALA A 592 16.25 4.02 4.00
C ALA A 592 14.95 4.83 4.25
N GLU A 593 14.33 5.31 3.17
CA GLU A 593 13.07 6.04 3.19
C GLU A 593 11.90 5.09 2.94
N SER A 594 10.78 5.35 3.60
CA SER A 594 9.52 4.67 3.31
C SER A 594 8.95 5.19 2.00
N SER A 595 8.66 4.26 1.10
CA SER A 595 7.91 4.54 -0.14
C SER A 595 6.41 4.60 0.14
N TYR A 596 5.63 4.89 -0.90
CA TYR A 596 4.16 4.82 -0.86
C TYR A 596 3.71 3.47 -0.29
N PHE A 597 3.12 3.48 0.92
CA PHE A 597 2.74 2.28 1.68
C PHE A 597 3.85 1.21 1.74
N ASN A 598 5.12 1.64 1.80
CA ASN A 598 6.32 0.79 1.78
C ASN A 598 6.44 -0.15 0.55
N GLN A 599 5.69 0.09 -0.54
CA GLN A 599 5.61 -0.81 -1.69
C GLN A 599 6.94 -1.08 -2.40
N ALA A 600 7.94 -0.18 -2.31
CA ALA A 600 9.29 -0.44 -2.84
C ALA A 600 10.03 -1.57 -2.10
N MET A 601 9.57 -1.91 -0.90
CA MET A 601 10.13 -2.95 -0.03
C MET A 601 9.27 -4.22 0.02
N CYS A 602 8.15 -4.26 -0.70
CA CYS A 602 7.26 -5.42 -0.77
C CYS A 602 7.50 -6.19 -2.07
N ALA A 603 7.53 -7.51 -2.00
CA ALA A 603 7.44 -8.32 -3.21
C ALA A 603 6.07 -8.07 -3.83
N ARG A 604 6.01 -7.91 -5.15
CA ARG A 604 4.75 -7.64 -5.84
C ARG A 604 4.84 -7.91 -7.32
N ASN A 605 3.67 -7.93 -7.94
CA ASN A 605 3.56 -8.02 -9.38
C ASN A 605 3.64 -6.61 -10.00
N TYR A 606 4.29 -6.55 -11.15
CA TYR A 606 4.30 -5.40 -12.05
C TYR A 606 4.05 -5.89 -13.48
N SER A 607 3.74 -4.98 -14.40
CA SER A 607 3.61 -5.35 -15.81
C SER A 607 4.98 -5.61 -16.44
N ALA A 608 6.03 -4.95 -15.93
CA ALA A 608 7.39 -5.18 -16.37
C ALA A 608 8.44 -4.97 -15.27
N VAL A 609 9.61 -5.54 -15.50
CA VAL A 609 10.88 -5.29 -14.79
C VAL A 609 11.98 -5.10 -15.82
N THR A 610 13.13 -4.55 -15.40
CA THR A 610 14.20 -4.24 -16.36
C THR A 610 15.16 -5.41 -16.58
N ALA A 611 15.66 -5.55 -17.82
CA ALA A 611 16.71 -6.52 -18.15
C ALA A 611 18.11 -6.14 -17.65
N ALA A 612 18.27 -4.99 -16.97
CA ALA A 612 19.51 -4.68 -16.27
C ALA A 612 19.86 -5.75 -15.21
N CYS A 613 18.83 -6.37 -14.60
CA CYS A 613 18.95 -7.63 -13.86
C CYS A 613 17.57 -8.29 -13.76
N MET A 614 17.34 -9.36 -14.53
CA MET A 614 16.10 -10.14 -14.49
C MET A 614 16.35 -11.64 -14.71
N MET A 615 15.60 -12.48 -14.01
CA MET A 615 15.62 -13.93 -14.18
C MET A 615 14.34 -14.42 -14.87
N SER A 616 14.47 -15.40 -15.76
CA SER A 616 13.33 -16.02 -16.44
C SER A 616 13.58 -17.51 -16.70
N LYS A 617 12.50 -18.30 -16.75
CA LYS A 617 12.58 -19.71 -17.18
C LYS A 617 12.95 -19.77 -18.65
N ARG A 618 13.97 -20.56 -19.01
CA ARG A 618 14.34 -20.79 -20.41
C ARG A 618 13.17 -21.32 -21.24
N SER A 619 12.40 -22.24 -20.69
CA SER A 619 11.24 -22.83 -21.37
C SER A 619 10.18 -21.79 -21.78
N LEU A 620 10.03 -20.72 -21.00
CA LEU A 620 9.10 -19.63 -21.31
C LEU A 620 9.73 -18.62 -22.26
N PHE A 621 11.02 -18.31 -22.10
CA PHE A 621 11.78 -17.50 -23.04
C PHE A 621 11.68 -18.06 -24.47
N ASP A 622 11.96 -19.34 -24.64
CA ASP A 622 11.88 -20.05 -25.92
C ASP A 622 10.45 -20.02 -26.49
N LYS A 623 9.44 -20.24 -25.62
CA LYS A 623 8.03 -20.27 -26.00
C LYS A 623 7.52 -18.93 -26.55
N VAL A 624 8.01 -17.80 -26.04
CA VAL A 624 7.62 -16.47 -26.53
C VAL A 624 8.55 -15.92 -27.62
N GLY A 625 9.56 -16.70 -28.03
CA GLY A 625 10.54 -16.30 -29.04
C GLY A 625 11.51 -15.22 -28.57
N GLY A 626 11.84 -15.19 -27.27
CA GLY A 626 12.83 -14.28 -26.69
C GLY A 626 12.51 -12.79 -26.82
N PHE A 627 13.57 -11.97 -26.78
CA PHE A 627 13.46 -10.51 -26.97
C PHE A 627 13.14 -10.18 -28.42
N SER A 628 12.33 -9.14 -28.64
CA SER A 628 12.02 -8.69 -30.01
C SER A 628 13.16 -7.85 -30.58
N GLU A 629 13.82 -8.36 -31.61
CA GLU A 629 14.97 -7.71 -32.26
C GLU A 629 14.62 -6.39 -32.96
N ASP A 630 13.33 -6.10 -33.16
CA ASP A 630 12.87 -4.83 -33.73
C ASP A 630 12.83 -3.69 -32.69
N LEU A 631 12.99 -4.00 -31.41
CA LEU A 631 13.27 -3.09 -30.30
C LEU A 631 14.74 -3.26 -29.89
N ALA A 632 15.62 -2.46 -30.47
CA ALA A 632 17.07 -2.66 -30.36
C ALA A 632 17.65 -2.10 -29.06
N VAL A 633 17.05 -1.05 -28.49
CA VAL A 633 17.65 -0.32 -27.34
C VAL A 633 16.64 -0.06 -26.22
N ALA A 634 15.47 0.50 -26.51
CA ALA A 634 14.45 0.81 -25.54
C ALA A 634 13.29 -0.20 -25.59
N PHE A 635 12.60 -0.34 -24.46
CA PHE A 635 11.37 -1.14 -24.29
C PHE A 635 11.47 -2.64 -24.60
N ASN A 636 12.65 -3.18 -24.90
CA ASN A 636 12.84 -4.60 -25.20
C ASN A 636 12.52 -5.51 -24.00
N ASP A 637 12.92 -5.09 -22.80
CA ASP A 637 12.65 -5.76 -21.53
C ASP A 637 11.17 -5.70 -21.16
N ILE A 638 10.54 -4.55 -21.38
CA ILE A 638 9.10 -4.36 -21.17
C ILE A 638 8.31 -5.23 -22.15
N ASP A 639 8.68 -5.24 -23.44
CA ASP A 639 8.05 -6.10 -24.44
C ASP A 639 8.19 -7.59 -24.09
N TYR A 640 9.37 -8.02 -23.63
CA TYR A 640 9.58 -9.39 -23.18
C TYR A 640 8.69 -9.73 -21.97
N CYS A 641 8.57 -8.82 -21.00
CA CYS A 641 7.63 -8.97 -19.88
C CYS A 641 6.17 -9.09 -20.36
N MET A 642 5.75 -8.27 -21.32
CA MET A 642 4.40 -8.30 -21.88
C MET A 642 4.11 -9.60 -22.63
N LYS A 643 5.09 -10.12 -23.40
CA LYS A 643 4.98 -11.45 -24.03
C LYS A 643 4.78 -12.55 -22.99
N ILE A 644 5.54 -12.53 -21.89
CA ILE A 644 5.39 -13.52 -20.82
C ILE A 644 4.02 -13.41 -20.15
N ARG A 645 3.54 -12.19 -19.90
CA ARG A 645 2.19 -11.94 -19.37
C ARG A 645 1.09 -12.44 -20.29
N SER A 646 1.27 -12.38 -21.61
CA SER A 646 0.31 -12.95 -22.58
C SER A 646 0.12 -14.46 -22.45
N LEU A 647 1.02 -15.16 -21.75
CA LEU A 647 0.90 -16.57 -21.38
C LEU A 647 0.22 -16.78 -20.01
N ASN A 648 -0.42 -15.76 -19.44
CA ASN A 648 -0.96 -15.72 -18.08
C ASN A 648 0.10 -16.04 -17.01
N LYS A 649 1.34 -15.56 -17.22
CA LYS A 649 2.44 -15.67 -16.24
C LYS A 649 2.67 -14.35 -15.54
N LEU A 650 3.03 -14.44 -14.26
CA LEU A 650 3.36 -13.31 -13.42
C LEU A 650 4.79 -12.82 -13.69
N VAL A 651 4.95 -11.49 -13.63
CA VAL A 651 6.24 -10.82 -13.52
C VAL A 651 6.32 -10.30 -12.09
N VAL A 652 7.30 -10.80 -11.34
CA VAL A 652 7.44 -10.50 -9.91
C VAL A 652 8.66 -9.62 -9.69
N TYR A 653 8.49 -8.55 -8.92
CA TYR A 653 9.57 -7.77 -8.37
C TYR A 653 9.95 -8.30 -6.99
N ALA A 654 11.20 -8.72 -6.81
CA ALA A 654 11.75 -9.23 -5.56
C ALA A 654 12.67 -8.17 -4.90
N PRO A 655 12.20 -7.44 -3.87
CA PRO A 655 12.94 -6.29 -3.30
C PRO A 655 14.20 -6.68 -2.51
N TYR A 656 14.28 -7.94 -2.09
CA TYR A 656 15.40 -8.50 -1.33
C TYR A 656 16.52 -9.03 -2.24
N ALA A 657 16.23 -9.29 -3.52
CA ALA A 657 17.27 -9.40 -4.53
C ALA A 657 17.80 -7.99 -4.81
N LEU A 658 19.04 -7.71 -4.42
CA LEU A 658 19.54 -6.34 -4.29
C LEU A 658 20.93 -6.20 -4.93
N PHE A 659 21.01 -5.24 -5.86
CA PHE A 659 22.22 -4.95 -6.64
C PHE A 659 22.42 -3.43 -6.75
N TYR A 660 23.68 -3.01 -6.91
CA TYR A 660 23.99 -1.73 -7.52
C TYR A 660 23.91 -1.86 -9.04
N HIS A 661 23.53 -0.78 -9.71
CA HIS A 661 23.68 -0.61 -11.14
C HIS A 661 24.25 0.77 -11.41
N TYR A 662 25.47 0.82 -11.97
CA TYR A 662 26.27 2.04 -12.11
C TYR A 662 25.95 2.83 -13.39
N GLU A 663 24.68 2.76 -13.82
CA GLU A 663 24.11 3.23 -15.08
C GLU A 663 24.75 4.52 -15.65
N SER A 664 24.85 4.58 -16.98
CA SER A 664 25.42 5.69 -17.78
C SER A 664 26.94 5.75 -17.87
N LYS A 665 27.70 4.83 -17.25
CA LYS A 665 29.15 4.75 -17.47
C LYS A 665 29.53 4.29 -18.88
N SER A 666 28.76 3.36 -19.48
CA SER A 666 29.09 2.75 -20.78
C SER A 666 28.33 3.31 -21.99
N ARG A 667 27.13 3.88 -21.78
CA ARG A 667 26.19 4.22 -22.88
C ARG A 667 26.14 5.71 -23.26
N GLY A 668 26.41 6.63 -22.34
CA GLY A 668 26.16 8.07 -22.53
C GLY A 668 24.66 8.42 -22.59
N LEU A 669 24.32 9.72 -22.72
CA LEU A 669 22.94 10.22 -22.76
C LEU A 669 22.24 9.97 -24.12
N GLU A 670 20.92 10.13 -24.17
CA GLU A 670 20.11 10.10 -25.41
C GLU A 670 19.96 11.51 -25.99
N ASP A 671 21.04 12.03 -26.57
CA ASP A 671 21.21 13.44 -26.89
C ASP A 671 21.50 13.74 -28.37
N THR A 672 21.66 12.71 -29.21
CA THR A 672 21.84 12.89 -30.67
C THR A 672 20.51 12.75 -31.43
N PRO A 673 20.32 13.47 -32.55
CA PRO A 673 19.10 13.38 -33.37
C PRO A 673 18.76 11.95 -33.80
N GLU A 674 19.77 11.13 -34.12
CA GLU A 674 19.60 9.74 -34.53
C GLU A 674 19.10 8.85 -33.39
N LYS A 675 19.58 9.08 -32.15
CA LYS A 675 19.12 8.36 -30.96
C LYS A 675 17.67 8.72 -30.63
N VAL A 676 17.30 10.00 -30.75
CA VAL A 676 15.92 10.46 -30.55
C VAL A 676 14.98 9.88 -31.60
N GLU A 677 15.35 9.88 -32.88
CA GLU A 677 14.52 9.26 -33.94
C GLU A 677 14.37 7.74 -33.75
N ARG A 678 15.44 7.05 -33.34
CA ARG A 678 15.35 5.63 -32.95
C ARG A 678 14.37 5.44 -31.79
N PHE A 679 14.52 6.22 -30.72
CA PHE A 679 13.67 6.14 -29.55
C PHE A 679 12.19 6.34 -29.92
N ASN A 680 11.88 7.38 -30.71
CA ASN A 680 10.53 7.64 -31.22
C ASN A 680 9.98 6.50 -32.09
N ARG A 681 10.83 5.84 -32.89
CA ARG A 681 10.43 4.65 -33.66
C ARG A 681 10.11 3.47 -32.75
N GLU A 682 10.89 3.23 -31.70
CA GLU A 682 10.64 2.15 -30.74
C GLU A 682 9.40 2.42 -29.87
N ILE A 683 9.14 3.69 -29.52
CA ILE A 683 7.86 4.13 -28.93
C ILE A 683 6.68 3.70 -29.82
N ARG A 684 6.74 4.03 -31.12
CA ARG A 684 5.66 3.68 -32.08
C ARG A 684 5.45 2.17 -32.14
N LYS A 685 6.52 1.39 -32.28
CA LYS A 685 6.44 -0.08 -32.33
C LYS A 685 5.82 -0.68 -31.07
N PHE A 686 6.27 -0.24 -29.89
CA PHE A 686 5.72 -0.71 -28.63
C PHE A 686 4.23 -0.37 -28.52
N SER A 687 3.86 0.86 -28.88
CA SER A 687 2.47 1.35 -28.83
C SER A 687 1.54 0.59 -29.80
N GLU A 688 2.02 0.29 -31.01
CA GLU A 688 1.28 -0.50 -32.00
C GLU A 688 1.10 -1.96 -31.56
N LYS A 689 2.08 -2.50 -30.82
CA LYS A 689 2.07 -3.89 -30.38
C LYS A 689 1.25 -4.13 -29.11
N TRP A 690 1.22 -3.16 -28.19
CA TRP A 690 0.54 -3.27 -26.90
C TRP A 690 -0.44 -2.10 -26.66
N PRO A 691 -1.40 -1.84 -27.56
CA PRO A 691 -2.30 -0.70 -27.44
C PRO A 691 -3.27 -0.82 -26.26
N GLU A 692 -3.63 -2.03 -25.84
CA GLU A 692 -4.63 -2.25 -24.78
C GLU A 692 -4.12 -1.78 -23.42
N ILE A 693 -2.89 -2.13 -23.02
CA ILE A 693 -2.35 -1.71 -21.72
C ILE A 693 -2.10 -0.19 -21.63
N LEU A 694 -1.79 0.45 -22.76
CA LEU A 694 -1.64 1.91 -22.81
C LEU A 694 -3.00 2.62 -22.76
N ARG A 695 -4.04 2.03 -23.36
CA ARG A 695 -5.40 2.56 -23.36
C ARG A 695 -6.10 2.34 -22.02
N ASP A 696 -6.02 1.14 -21.49
CA ASP A 696 -6.79 0.69 -20.32
C ASP A 696 -6.05 0.96 -19.00
N GLY A 697 -4.73 1.19 -19.07
CA GLY A 697 -3.86 1.45 -17.92
C GLY A 697 -3.15 0.19 -17.42
N ASP A 698 -2.04 0.38 -16.69
CA ASP A 698 -1.31 -0.71 -16.06
C ASP A 698 -2.09 -1.24 -14.84
N PRO A 699 -2.45 -2.53 -14.79
CA PRO A 699 -3.24 -3.09 -13.68
C PRO A 699 -2.54 -2.97 -12.32
N TYR A 700 -1.21 -2.85 -12.28
CA TYR A 700 -0.48 -2.72 -11.01
C TYR A 700 -0.26 -1.26 -10.60
N TYR A 701 -0.91 -0.30 -11.25
CA TYR A 701 -0.86 1.11 -10.91
C TYR A 701 -2.25 1.74 -10.85
N ASN A 702 -2.59 2.34 -9.72
CA ASN A 702 -3.93 2.87 -9.50
C ASN A 702 -4.19 4.11 -10.41
N PRO A 703 -5.35 4.19 -11.08
CA PRO A 703 -5.66 5.28 -12.02
C PRO A 703 -5.84 6.66 -11.36
N ASN A 704 -5.97 6.73 -10.02
CA ASN A 704 -6.03 7.98 -9.25
C ASN A 704 -4.64 8.61 -9.06
N LEU A 705 -3.56 7.87 -9.36
CA LEU A 705 -2.18 8.31 -9.24
C LEU A 705 -1.66 8.86 -10.57
N THR A 706 -0.79 9.87 -10.51
CA THR A 706 -0.24 10.54 -11.70
C THR A 706 0.71 9.63 -12.46
N LEU A 707 0.68 9.70 -13.79
CA LEU A 707 1.67 9.04 -14.66
C LEU A 707 2.87 9.94 -14.97
N ARG A 708 2.91 11.17 -14.44
CA ARG A 708 3.95 12.18 -14.70
C ARG A 708 5.13 12.11 -13.73
N LYS A 709 4.92 11.54 -12.54
CA LYS A 709 5.92 11.42 -11.47
C LYS A 709 5.96 9.97 -10.99
N SER A 710 7.16 9.45 -10.74
CA SER A 710 7.39 8.07 -10.28
C SER A 710 7.18 7.87 -8.77
N ASN A 711 6.59 8.85 -8.07
CA ASN A 711 6.48 8.91 -6.61
C ASN A 711 5.08 8.60 -6.07
N PHE A 712 4.17 8.06 -6.90
CA PHE A 712 2.81 7.68 -6.50
C PHE A 712 2.01 8.87 -5.93
N ALA A 713 2.23 10.08 -6.46
CA ALA A 713 1.43 11.24 -6.12
C ALA A 713 0.03 11.17 -6.76
N LEU A 714 -0.95 11.87 -6.17
CA LEU A 714 -2.28 12.01 -6.75
C LEU A 714 -2.23 12.71 -8.10
N ARG A 715 -3.18 12.40 -8.99
CA ARG A 715 -3.40 13.18 -10.21
C ARG A 715 -3.77 14.62 -9.90
N ASP A 716 -3.18 15.54 -10.65
CA ASP A 716 -3.67 16.90 -10.74
C ASP A 716 -4.93 16.93 -11.61
N LEU A 717 -6.11 16.89 -11.01
CA LEU A 717 -7.37 16.81 -11.77
C LEU A 717 -7.65 18.04 -12.65
N LYS A 718 -6.89 19.14 -12.47
CA LYS A 718 -6.92 20.30 -13.38
C LYS A 718 -6.11 20.06 -14.66
N LYS A 719 -5.25 19.03 -14.71
CA LYS A 719 -4.35 18.70 -15.82
C LYS A 719 -4.51 17.28 -16.37
N GLU A 720 -4.99 16.34 -15.55
CA GLU A 720 -5.07 14.91 -15.87
C GLU A 720 -6.39 14.34 -15.34
N LYS A 721 -7.22 13.73 -16.19
CA LYS A 721 -8.42 13.03 -15.70
C LYS A 721 -8.05 11.66 -15.12
N ILE A 722 -8.89 11.13 -14.24
CA ILE A 722 -8.72 9.77 -13.69
C ILE A 722 -8.84 8.76 -14.84
N GLY A 723 -7.90 7.83 -14.90
CA GLY A 723 -7.86 6.78 -15.93
C GLY A 723 -7.47 7.28 -17.32
N GLU A 724 -7.21 8.57 -17.51
CA GLU A 724 -6.73 9.08 -18.79
C GLU A 724 -5.26 8.64 -19.03
N PRO A 725 -4.95 8.02 -20.19
CA PRO A 725 -3.58 7.74 -20.57
C PRO A 725 -2.74 9.02 -20.62
N TYR A 726 -1.44 8.88 -20.42
CA TYR A 726 -0.54 10.01 -20.62
C TYR A 726 -0.49 10.37 -22.12
N GLN A 727 -0.80 11.62 -22.46
CA GLN A 727 -0.69 12.10 -23.83
C GLN A 727 0.77 12.48 -24.13
N LEU A 728 1.42 11.69 -24.98
CA LEU A 728 2.72 12.05 -25.56
C LEU A 728 2.51 13.06 -26.69
N GLU A 729 3.11 14.24 -26.56
CA GLU A 729 3.39 15.09 -27.71
C GLU A 729 4.64 14.52 -28.41
N VAL A 730 4.46 13.57 -29.33
CA VAL A 730 5.55 13.00 -30.15
C VAL A 730 5.71 13.76 -31.45
#